data_AF-A0A176TB52-F1
#
_entry.id   AF-A0A176TB52-F1
#
_cell.length_a   1.000
_cell.length_b   1.000
_cell.length_c   1.000
_cell.angle_alpha   90.00
_cell.angle_beta   90.00
_cell.angle_gamma   90.00
#
_symmetry.space_group_name_H-M   'P 1'
#
loop_
_entity.id
_entity.type
_entity.pdbx_description
1 polymer ?
#
loop_
_entity_poly.entity_id
_entity_poly.type
_entity_poly.pdbx_seq_one_letter_code
_entity_poly.pdbx_strand_id
1 'polypeptide(L)'
;MMLRSNVLNLIVLALFSFFFSCSSEDDNLFNENKIQTEVKKADLLGVWSIYKVEVNGVEVAVNANLEECGRDFFIYNATGSYEEFVYQESYTCTPTQNILNWTLNNGIITLSSNDSNDSGVMKIKNLSNDNFVFIANIDIDGDAVNEEYTFTAYRYLPPNEVDLYSATFQKKEETPFENHIEFGWDAYKGYNTFEKYEIYRSGKACNLNGATLLKTITDVNLNTFIDEDPLPNSEACYFFKIYTDKGLLGESDPRYINTEFIFPENVYFKNAAVADNKITLSWEKYDGYYFSHYEIRVQDQNENSSPNIESVKIITDINTTSFIDENPPYINNPIYTIYAHNIFGNISNLNDDRSMIETNFIRPEILDLRDIQFLSFDAKEQSFFFYGKTENNYYRLLKYNYLTNKVTAEAFKLPTTSNDVEMRLVDSGYGKELLFQQSGDLWVYNAETLNFKYSLKPDYVSINSFNYLDNDIWILSDNDDVFTYKRNGEEFVKIDEKPHFSEHQGSWNYEITKIDKNNILLSHNNEGRAIHYSVTSNGEITNKGIKEIPLKFDYNSDVTVNNNLILNKKRNTMYSSVDYSQVLNYSIPKTTLNFNLSGTEIYGTNNVVSLTGQGEDYKKELIIYNLQDKTTTTLTTKGYPNFVMEDDLGNIISVSTSFPSRSSYGFSIYDSPGIFVEIIK
;
A
#
# COMPACT_ATOMS: atom_id res chain seq x y z
N MET A 1 -54.37 -0.52 26.64
CA MET A 1 -54.16 -0.37 28.10
C MET A 1 -54.28 1.12 28.38
N MET A 2 -55.22 1.49 29.24
CA MET A 2 -55.94 2.77 29.29
C MET A 2 -55.05 4.02 29.38
N LEU A 3 -55.15 4.92 28.39
CA LEU A 3 -54.88 6.34 28.57
C LEU A 3 -56.16 6.97 29.15
N ARG A 4 -56.14 7.30 30.44
CA ARG A 4 -57.13 8.16 31.12
C ARG A 4 -56.33 9.29 31.77
N SER A 5 -56.63 10.54 31.41
CA SER A 5 -56.25 11.79 32.11
C SER A 5 -54.89 11.81 32.84
N ASN A 6 -53.80 11.55 32.14
CA ASN A 6 -52.45 11.48 32.73
C ASN A 6 -51.70 12.82 32.83
N VAL A 7 -52.30 13.94 32.40
CA VAL A 7 -51.56 15.19 32.19
C VAL A 7 -51.13 15.84 33.51
N LEU A 8 -52.05 16.06 34.46
CA LEU A 8 -51.68 16.57 35.79
C LEU A 8 -51.17 15.47 36.75
N ASN A 9 -51.42 14.21 36.42
CA ASN A 9 -51.02 13.07 37.24
C ASN A 9 -49.50 12.89 37.29
N LEU A 10 -48.78 13.24 36.23
CA LEU A 10 -47.32 13.06 36.20
C LEU A 10 -46.58 13.99 37.18
N ILE A 11 -47.04 15.23 37.35
CA ILE A 11 -46.47 16.16 38.35
C ILE A 11 -46.78 15.69 39.77
N VAL A 12 -47.96 15.08 40.00
CA VAL A 12 -48.42 14.72 41.36
C VAL A 12 -48.02 13.31 41.80
N LEU A 13 -47.84 12.35 40.90
CA LEU A 13 -47.41 10.97 41.24
C LEU A 13 -45.99 10.92 41.82
N ALA A 14 -45.11 11.85 41.42
CA ALA A 14 -43.75 11.98 41.97
C ALA A 14 -43.74 12.54 43.41
N LEU A 15 -44.78 13.29 43.80
CA LEU A 15 -44.85 14.03 45.08
C LEU A 15 -45.29 13.19 46.29
N PHE A 16 -45.87 12.00 46.10
CA PHE A 16 -46.58 11.26 47.18
C PHE A 16 -45.90 9.95 47.66
N SER A 17 -44.58 9.85 47.59
CA SER A 17 -43.88 8.65 48.12
C SER A 17 -43.70 8.61 49.64
N PHE A 18 -44.14 9.62 50.41
CA PHE A 18 -44.09 9.58 51.87
C PHE A 18 -45.35 10.20 52.48
N PHE A 19 -45.83 9.58 53.58
CA PHE A 19 -46.96 9.94 54.45
C PHE A 19 -48.32 9.29 54.13
N PHE A 20 -48.43 7.98 54.42
CA PHE A 20 -49.69 7.42 54.94
C PHE A 20 -49.62 7.32 56.47
N SER A 21 -50.37 8.18 57.16
CA SER A 21 -50.89 7.92 58.50
C SER A 21 -52.33 8.43 58.54
N CYS A 22 -53.28 7.49 58.58
CA CYS A 22 -54.71 7.76 58.76
C CYS A 22 -54.99 8.35 60.15
N SER A 23 -55.74 9.45 60.19
CA SER A 23 -56.82 9.58 61.18
C SER A 23 -57.98 10.35 60.55
N SER A 24 -59.10 9.66 60.43
CA SER A 24 -60.41 10.20 60.04
C SER A 24 -60.96 11.14 61.11
N GLU A 25 -61.45 12.30 60.70
CA GLU A 25 -62.67 12.90 61.28
C GLU A 25 -63.26 13.90 60.28
N ASP A 26 -64.56 13.72 60.01
CA ASP A 26 -65.39 14.53 59.14
C ASP A 26 -65.53 15.97 59.66
N ASP A 27 -65.38 16.96 58.77
CA ASP A 27 -66.15 18.19 58.87
C ASP A 27 -66.40 18.79 57.47
N ASN A 28 -67.68 18.77 57.08
CA ASN A 28 -68.21 19.42 55.88
C ASN A 28 -68.20 20.95 56.06
N LEU A 29 -67.27 21.63 55.40
CA LEU A 29 -67.31 23.08 55.17
C LEU A 29 -67.28 23.34 53.66
N PHE A 30 -68.46 23.49 53.06
CA PHE A 30 -68.62 24.06 51.72
C PHE A 30 -68.12 25.51 51.73
N ASN A 31 -66.85 25.71 51.40
CA ASN A 31 -66.34 27.00 50.95
C ASN A 31 -66.71 27.13 49.46
N GLU A 32 -67.59 28.07 49.12
CA GLU A 32 -67.73 28.49 47.72
C GLU A 32 -66.38 29.04 47.26
N ASN A 33 -65.66 28.26 46.46
CA ASN A 33 -64.40 28.66 45.87
C ASN A 33 -64.63 29.88 44.97
N LYS A 34 -64.26 31.06 45.47
CA LYS A 34 -64.39 32.32 44.75
C LYS A 34 -63.42 32.34 43.56
N ILE A 35 -63.95 32.09 42.37
CA ILE A 35 -63.19 32.15 41.10
C ILE A 35 -62.96 33.63 40.73
N GLN A 36 -61.74 33.96 40.31
CA GLN A 36 -61.40 35.28 39.76
C GLN A 36 -61.78 35.32 38.28
N THR A 37 -62.87 36.00 37.94
CA THR A 37 -63.44 35.99 36.58
C THR A 37 -62.86 37.06 35.64
N GLU A 38 -62.25 38.13 36.18
CA GLU A 38 -61.70 39.26 35.42
C GLU A 38 -60.23 39.09 34.98
N VAL A 39 -59.81 37.86 34.70
CA VAL A 39 -58.42 37.53 34.28
C VAL A 39 -58.24 37.68 32.77
N LYS A 40 -57.13 38.27 32.32
CA LYS A 40 -56.78 38.35 30.89
C LYS A 40 -55.76 37.29 30.52
N LYS A 41 -55.78 36.85 29.25
CA LYS A 41 -54.78 35.92 28.71
C LYS A 41 -53.35 36.41 28.93
N ALA A 42 -53.11 37.71 28.77
CA ALA A 42 -51.81 38.33 28.96
C ALA A 42 -51.22 38.11 30.37
N ASP A 43 -52.08 37.99 31.39
CA ASP A 43 -51.66 37.81 32.78
C ASP A 43 -51.11 36.40 33.02
N LEU A 44 -51.53 35.40 32.22
CA LEU A 44 -51.05 34.02 32.28
C LEU A 44 -49.80 33.77 31.45
N LEU A 45 -49.52 34.60 30.42
CA LEU A 45 -48.43 34.34 29.48
C LEU A 45 -47.08 34.24 30.17
N GLY A 46 -46.24 33.28 29.74
CA GLY A 46 -44.91 33.05 30.28
C GLY A 46 -44.83 31.80 31.16
N VAL A 47 -43.74 31.70 31.91
CA VAL A 47 -43.33 30.46 32.59
C VAL A 47 -43.73 30.47 34.07
N TRP A 48 -44.25 29.34 34.54
CA TRP A 48 -44.73 29.13 35.90
C TRP A 48 -44.27 27.78 36.43
N SER A 49 -44.03 27.68 37.74
CA SER A 49 -43.74 26.41 38.41
C SER A 49 -44.56 26.31 39.70
N ILE A 50 -44.98 25.10 40.09
CA ILE A 50 -45.79 24.85 41.28
C ILE A 50 -44.88 24.78 42.51
N TYR A 51 -45.26 25.49 43.57
CA TYR A 51 -44.52 25.52 44.84
C TYR A 51 -45.33 24.97 46.01
N LYS A 52 -46.66 24.94 45.90
CA LYS A 52 -47.54 24.44 46.96
C LYS A 52 -48.76 23.78 46.37
N VAL A 53 -49.25 22.77 47.08
CA VAL A 53 -50.55 22.13 46.84
C VAL A 53 -51.32 22.07 48.16
N GLU A 54 -52.61 22.42 48.12
CA GLU A 54 -53.53 22.37 49.25
C GLU A 54 -54.67 21.40 48.93
N VAL A 55 -54.92 20.45 49.85
CA VAL A 55 -56.03 19.49 49.81
C VAL A 55 -56.66 19.40 51.19
N ASN A 56 -57.99 19.46 51.27
CA ASN A 56 -58.75 19.44 52.54
C ASN A 56 -58.22 20.43 53.62
N GLY A 57 -57.76 21.61 53.18
CA GLY A 57 -57.23 22.66 54.07
C GLY A 57 -55.81 22.43 54.58
N VAL A 58 -55.13 21.36 54.15
CA VAL A 58 -53.73 21.06 54.48
C VAL A 58 -52.84 21.50 53.32
N GLU A 59 -51.93 22.44 53.57
CA GLU A 59 -50.95 22.93 52.59
C GLU A 59 -49.64 22.14 52.68
N VAL A 60 -49.16 21.63 51.54
CA VAL A 60 -47.88 20.93 51.39
C VAL A 60 -46.99 21.67 50.40
N ALA A 61 -45.72 21.86 50.74
CA ALA A 61 -44.73 22.42 49.82
C ALA A 61 -44.38 21.40 48.73
N VAL A 62 -44.43 21.84 47.48
CA VAL A 62 -43.94 21.08 46.32
C VAL A 62 -42.46 21.40 46.18
N ASN A 63 -41.60 20.40 46.34
CA ASN A 63 -40.16 20.54 46.10
C ASN A 63 -39.84 20.30 44.62
N ALA A 64 -38.63 20.67 44.20
CA ALA A 64 -38.13 20.19 42.93
C ALA A 64 -38.09 18.66 42.95
N ASN A 65 -38.60 18.01 41.90
CA ASN A 65 -38.53 16.55 41.79
C ASN A 65 -37.06 16.09 41.74
N LEU A 66 -36.20 16.90 41.14
CA LEU A 66 -34.75 16.70 41.01
C LEU A 66 -34.06 18.04 41.29
N GLU A 67 -33.47 18.22 42.49
CA GLU A 67 -32.93 19.52 42.92
C GLU A 67 -31.89 20.10 41.95
N GLU A 68 -31.08 19.23 41.33
CA GLU A 68 -30.07 19.57 40.33
C GLU A 68 -30.62 20.05 38.99
N CYS A 69 -31.85 19.64 38.62
CA CYS A 69 -32.48 20.00 37.35
C CYS A 69 -33.42 21.21 37.46
N GLY A 70 -33.69 21.66 38.68
CA GLY A 70 -34.70 22.67 38.95
C GLY A 70 -36.09 22.08 39.10
N ARG A 71 -37.12 22.93 38.93
CA ARG A 71 -38.51 22.53 39.15
C ARG A 71 -39.18 22.26 37.83
N ASP A 72 -40.13 21.32 37.84
CA ASP A 72 -41.08 21.18 36.75
C ASP A 72 -41.82 22.49 36.54
N PHE A 73 -42.07 22.82 35.28
CA PHE A 73 -42.64 24.10 34.90
C PHE A 73 -43.57 23.95 33.71
N PHE A 74 -44.42 24.95 33.53
CA PHE A 74 -45.31 25.04 32.40
C PHE A 74 -45.34 26.45 31.84
N ILE A 75 -45.63 26.55 30.55
CA ILE A 75 -45.62 27.78 29.77
C ILE A 75 -46.99 27.98 29.14
N TYR A 76 -47.56 29.17 29.33
CA TYR A 76 -48.67 29.65 28.50
C TYR A 76 -48.13 30.54 27.40
N ASN A 77 -48.23 30.09 26.15
CA ASN A 77 -47.76 30.84 25.00
C ASN A 77 -48.86 31.72 24.40
N ALA A 78 -48.43 32.84 23.80
CA ALA A 78 -49.33 33.80 23.13
C ALA A 78 -50.07 33.20 21.92
N THR A 79 -49.50 32.14 21.34
CA THR A 79 -50.06 31.36 20.22
C THR A 79 -51.24 30.48 20.63
N GLY A 80 -51.49 30.32 21.93
CA GLY A 80 -52.52 29.42 22.44
C GLY A 80 -52.04 28.00 22.77
N SER A 81 -50.72 27.72 22.68
CA SER A 81 -50.13 26.48 23.21
C SER A 81 -49.84 26.58 24.71
N TYR A 82 -50.09 25.47 25.39
CA TYR A 82 -49.68 25.18 26.77
C TYR A 82 -48.62 24.09 26.69
N GLU A 83 -47.47 24.33 27.31
CA GLU A 83 -46.35 23.40 27.28
C GLU A 83 -45.92 23.09 28.70
N GLU A 84 -45.82 21.82 29.04
CA GLU A 84 -45.42 21.34 30.35
C GLU A 84 -44.12 20.56 30.23
N PHE A 85 -43.19 20.81 31.15
CA PHE A 85 -41.85 20.25 31.19
C PHE A 85 -41.65 19.56 32.53
N VAL A 86 -41.52 18.23 32.49
CA VAL A 86 -41.39 17.38 33.68
C VAL A 86 -40.03 16.69 33.67
N TYR A 87 -39.17 16.98 34.63
CA TYR A 87 -37.88 16.32 34.77
C TYR A 87 -38.07 14.94 35.40
N GLN A 88 -37.64 13.89 34.70
CA GLN A 88 -37.77 12.50 35.14
C GLN A 88 -36.44 11.87 35.55
N GLU A 89 -35.31 12.44 35.13
CA GLU A 89 -33.97 11.88 35.36
C GLU A 89 -32.98 12.94 35.86
N SER A 90 -32.33 12.66 36.98
CA SER A 90 -31.36 13.53 37.67
C SER A 90 -30.09 13.83 36.86
N TYR A 91 -29.68 12.87 36.04
CA TYR A 91 -28.37 12.91 35.40
C TYR A 91 -28.33 13.79 34.14
N THR A 92 -29.41 13.77 33.36
CA THR A 92 -29.50 14.50 32.09
C THR A 92 -30.26 15.80 32.24
N CYS A 93 -31.15 15.93 33.24
CA CYS A 93 -32.06 17.06 33.34
C CYS A 93 -32.79 17.34 32.03
N THR A 94 -33.14 16.28 31.28
CA THR A 94 -33.96 16.39 30.07
C THR A 94 -35.43 16.25 30.47
N PRO A 95 -36.27 17.28 30.27
CA PRO A 95 -37.68 17.18 30.63
C PRO A 95 -38.45 16.39 29.57
N THR A 96 -39.47 15.64 30.00
CA THR A 96 -40.54 15.22 29.10
C THR A 96 -41.43 16.42 28.81
N GLN A 97 -41.67 16.70 27.53
CA GLN A 97 -42.52 17.82 27.10
C GLN A 97 -43.91 17.33 26.71
N ASN A 98 -44.94 17.92 27.31
CA ASN A 98 -46.34 17.76 26.90
C ASN A 98 -46.84 19.07 26.27
N ILE A 99 -47.44 19.00 25.08
CA ILE A 99 -47.98 20.17 24.37
C ILE A 99 -49.49 20.03 24.21
N LEU A 100 -50.24 21.04 24.67
CA LEU A 100 -51.69 21.13 24.60
C LEU A 100 -52.12 22.49 24.05
N ASN A 101 -53.37 22.63 23.65
CA ASN A 101 -53.97 23.94 23.41
C ASN A 101 -54.64 24.44 24.68
N TRP A 102 -54.63 25.74 24.92
CA TRP A 102 -55.36 26.35 26.05
C TRP A 102 -56.30 27.47 25.62
N THR A 103 -57.40 27.58 26.35
CA THR A 103 -58.34 28.71 26.27
C THR A 103 -58.67 29.23 27.67
N LEU A 104 -59.05 30.50 27.77
CA LEU A 104 -59.45 31.14 29.02
C LEU A 104 -60.83 31.76 28.83
N ASN A 105 -61.77 31.41 29.70
CA ASN A 105 -63.12 31.98 29.74
C ASN A 105 -63.57 32.18 31.19
N ASN A 106 -63.85 33.42 31.59
CA ASN A 106 -64.36 33.78 32.93
C ASN A 106 -63.56 33.14 34.09
N GLY A 107 -62.23 33.17 34.03
CA GLY A 107 -61.38 32.58 35.07
C GLY A 107 -61.27 31.05 35.03
N ILE A 108 -61.75 30.41 33.97
CA ILE A 108 -61.61 28.98 33.74
C ILE A 108 -60.66 28.75 32.55
N ILE A 109 -59.59 27.99 32.79
CA ILE A 109 -58.64 27.55 31.77
C ILE A 109 -59.08 26.16 31.32
N THR A 110 -59.21 25.97 30.01
CA THR A 110 -59.45 24.66 29.40
C THR A 110 -58.23 24.26 28.60
N LEU A 111 -57.62 23.13 28.96
CA LEU A 111 -56.55 22.49 28.21
C LEU A 111 -57.14 21.38 27.33
N SER A 112 -56.70 21.26 26.09
CA SER A 112 -57.19 20.24 25.16
C SER A 112 -56.05 19.68 24.30
N SER A 113 -56.05 18.36 24.10
CA SER A 113 -55.17 17.71 23.12
C SER A 113 -55.75 17.84 21.71
N ASN A 114 -54.89 17.85 20.69
CA ASN A 114 -55.33 17.80 19.29
C ASN A 114 -55.80 16.39 18.87
N ASP A 115 -55.34 15.35 19.56
CA ASP A 115 -55.47 13.94 19.13
C ASP A 115 -56.43 13.12 20.03
N SER A 116 -56.97 13.70 21.10
CA SER A 116 -57.94 13.04 21.99
C SER A 116 -59.05 14.00 22.41
N ASN A 117 -60.20 13.44 22.79
CA ASN A 117 -61.31 14.19 23.42
C ASN A 117 -61.03 14.53 24.90
N ASP A 118 -59.81 14.35 25.38
CA ASP A 118 -59.45 14.64 26.76
C ASP A 118 -59.22 16.14 26.93
N SER A 119 -59.92 16.71 27.91
CA SER A 119 -59.78 18.11 28.27
C SER A 119 -59.59 18.28 29.78
N GLY A 120 -58.56 19.00 30.18
CA GLY A 120 -58.34 19.41 31.56
C GLY A 120 -58.99 20.77 31.83
N VAL A 121 -59.52 20.97 33.03
CA VAL A 121 -60.12 22.24 33.46
C VAL A 121 -59.42 22.74 34.72
N MET A 122 -58.92 23.97 34.69
CA MET A 122 -58.39 24.66 35.87
C MET A 122 -59.21 25.92 36.15
N LYS A 123 -59.54 26.18 37.42
CA LYS A 123 -60.27 27.38 37.84
C LYS A 123 -59.32 28.33 38.59
N ILE A 124 -59.22 29.58 38.14
CA ILE A 124 -58.31 30.56 38.74
C ILE A 124 -58.92 31.09 40.04
N LYS A 125 -58.25 30.84 41.17
CA LYS A 125 -58.62 31.35 42.49
C LYS A 125 -57.98 32.72 42.76
N ASN A 126 -56.75 32.92 42.31
CA ASN A 126 -56.04 34.20 42.38
C ASN A 126 -54.95 34.27 41.29
N LEU A 127 -54.83 35.37 40.56
CA LEU A 127 -53.74 35.63 39.63
C LEU A 127 -53.22 37.06 39.79
N SER A 128 -51.92 37.18 40.00
CA SER A 128 -51.14 38.42 39.94
C SER A 128 -49.91 38.22 39.05
N ASN A 129 -49.07 39.25 38.91
CA ASN A 129 -47.87 39.18 38.06
C ASN A 129 -46.93 38.04 38.43
N ASP A 130 -46.81 37.74 39.73
CA ASP A 130 -45.82 36.79 40.26
C ASP A 130 -46.45 35.53 40.84
N ASN A 131 -47.77 35.51 41.07
CA ASN A 131 -48.46 34.45 41.81
C ASN A 131 -49.71 33.97 41.07
N PHE A 132 -49.81 32.66 40.85
CA PHE A 132 -50.92 32.00 40.16
C PHE A 132 -51.47 30.86 41.04
N VAL A 133 -52.66 31.07 41.59
CA VAL A 133 -53.39 30.09 42.40
C VAL A 133 -54.57 29.56 41.61
N PHE A 134 -54.61 28.26 41.38
CA PHE A 134 -55.66 27.61 40.62
C PHE A 134 -56.12 26.30 41.25
N ILE A 135 -57.33 25.91 40.90
CA ILE A 135 -57.97 24.68 41.35
C ILE A 135 -58.04 23.73 40.16
N ALA A 136 -57.60 22.50 40.33
CA ALA A 136 -57.76 21.44 39.34
C ALA A 136 -58.34 20.18 40.00
N ASN A 137 -59.17 19.45 39.24
CA ASN A 137 -59.74 18.18 39.65
C ASN A 137 -58.93 17.05 39.03
N ILE A 138 -58.32 16.21 39.85
CA ILE A 138 -57.36 15.19 39.41
C ILE A 138 -57.62 13.91 40.19
N ASP A 139 -57.58 12.77 39.52
CA ASP A 139 -57.61 11.42 40.09
C ASP A 139 -56.17 10.90 40.23
N ILE A 140 -55.58 11.08 41.42
CA ILE A 140 -54.17 10.74 41.68
C ILE A 140 -54.00 9.30 42.16
N ASP A 141 -54.99 8.74 42.88
CA ASP A 141 -54.90 7.39 43.43
C ASP A 141 -55.42 6.31 42.46
N GLY A 142 -56.00 6.72 41.33
CA GLY A 142 -56.43 5.85 40.25
C GLY A 142 -57.77 5.17 40.51
N ASP A 143 -58.57 5.68 41.45
CA ASP A 143 -59.87 5.13 41.81
C ASP A 143 -61.03 5.59 40.88
N ALA A 144 -60.71 6.43 39.89
CA ALA A 144 -61.64 7.06 38.94
C ALA A 144 -62.55 8.15 39.56
N VAL A 145 -62.22 8.64 40.75
CA VAL A 145 -62.79 9.82 41.39
C VAL A 145 -61.76 10.94 41.31
N ASN A 146 -62.19 12.14 40.91
CA ASN A 146 -61.29 13.29 40.92
C ASN A 146 -61.41 14.01 42.25
N GLU A 147 -60.30 14.23 42.96
CA GLU A 147 -60.24 15.14 44.08
C GLU A 147 -59.90 16.56 43.63
N GLU A 148 -60.36 17.55 44.39
CA GLU A 148 -60.09 18.96 44.16
C GLU A 148 -58.78 19.37 44.85
N TYR A 149 -57.83 19.88 44.08
CA TYR A 149 -56.55 20.39 44.58
C TYR A 149 -56.40 21.87 44.26
N THR A 150 -55.96 22.66 45.25
CA THR A 150 -55.55 24.05 45.04
C THR A 150 -54.03 24.12 44.89
N PHE A 151 -53.55 24.53 43.72
CA PHE A 151 -52.13 24.72 43.43
C PHE A 151 -51.76 26.20 43.54
N THR A 152 -50.57 26.47 44.08
CA THR A 152 -49.94 27.79 44.02
C THR A 152 -48.66 27.69 43.20
N ALA A 153 -48.64 28.40 42.09
CA ALA A 153 -47.50 28.55 41.20
C ALA A 153 -46.92 29.97 41.25
N TYR A 154 -45.60 30.07 41.13
CA TYR A 154 -44.91 31.35 40.98
C TYR A 154 -44.24 31.43 39.62
N ARG A 155 -43.94 32.67 39.19
CA ARG A 155 -43.11 32.90 38.01
C ARG A 155 -41.79 32.16 38.17
N TYR A 156 -41.44 31.39 37.14
CA TYR A 156 -40.26 30.56 37.17
C TYR A 156 -39.33 30.93 36.03
N LEU A 157 -38.05 31.06 36.35
CA LEU A 157 -37.00 31.15 35.35
C LEU A 157 -36.28 29.80 35.37
N PRO A 158 -36.54 28.92 34.39
CA PRO A 158 -35.87 27.62 34.36
C PRO A 158 -34.36 27.83 34.28
N PRO A 159 -33.55 26.95 34.91
CA PRO A 159 -32.10 27.00 34.78
C PRO A 159 -31.72 26.89 33.31
N ASN A 160 -30.61 27.52 32.92
CA ASN A 160 -30.10 27.40 31.55
C ASN A 160 -30.08 25.94 31.12
N GLU A 161 -30.58 25.69 29.91
CA GLU A 161 -30.57 24.35 29.33
C GLU A 161 -29.14 23.80 29.28
N VAL A 162 -28.99 22.53 29.63
CA VAL A 162 -27.71 21.82 29.59
C VAL A 162 -27.53 21.20 28.21
N ASP A 163 -26.36 21.41 27.61
CA ASP A 163 -26.00 20.74 26.37
C ASP A 163 -25.59 19.28 26.63
N LEU A 164 -26.38 18.35 26.11
CA LEU A 164 -26.08 16.91 26.11
C LEU A 164 -25.79 16.36 24.72
N TYR A 165 -26.18 17.11 23.70
CA TYR A 165 -26.17 16.64 22.32
C TYR A 165 -24.76 16.80 21.74
N SER A 166 -24.02 17.85 22.14
CA SER A 166 -22.69 18.06 21.59
C SER A 166 -21.69 16.95 21.92
N ALA A 167 -21.83 16.32 23.09
CA ALA A 167 -21.00 15.19 23.50
C ALA A 167 -21.18 13.96 22.59
N THR A 168 -22.33 13.84 21.91
CA THR A 168 -22.67 12.68 21.06
C THR A 168 -22.10 12.77 19.65
N PHE A 169 -21.51 13.89 19.26
CA PHE A 169 -20.89 14.04 17.95
C PHE A 169 -19.66 13.17 17.82
N GLN A 170 -19.73 12.20 16.91
CA GLN A 170 -18.70 11.21 16.69
C GLN A 170 -18.56 10.93 15.20
N LYS A 171 -17.35 10.55 14.81
CA LYS A 171 -17.12 9.97 13.49
C LYS A 171 -17.83 8.62 13.45
N LYS A 172 -18.50 8.31 12.34
CA LYS A 172 -18.97 6.94 12.09
C LYS A 172 -17.79 6.10 11.64
N GLU A 173 -17.57 4.97 12.31
CA GLU A 173 -16.38 4.13 12.10
C GLU A 173 -16.67 2.76 11.48
N GLU A 174 -17.92 2.28 11.53
CA GLU A 174 -18.29 0.96 11.00
C GLU A 174 -18.70 1.03 9.51
N THR A 175 -18.53 -0.06 8.76
CA THR A 175 -18.99 -0.16 7.37
C THR A 175 -20.44 0.35 7.20
N PRO A 176 -20.75 1.19 6.18
CA PRO A 176 -19.93 1.59 5.02
C PRO A 176 -19.11 2.89 5.21
N PHE A 177 -18.89 3.34 6.45
CA PHE A 177 -18.32 4.67 6.74
C PHE A 177 -16.78 4.69 6.80
N GLU A 178 -16.12 3.57 6.50
CA GLU A 178 -14.65 3.44 6.53
C GLU A 178 -13.96 4.17 5.37
N ASN A 179 -14.65 4.34 4.23
CA ASN A 179 -14.09 4.93 3.02
C ASN A 179 -14.27 6.46 2.91
N HIS A 180 -14.92 7.11 3.89
CA HIS A 180 -15.11 8.56 3.92
C HIS A 180 -15.18 9.17 5.33
N ILE A 181 -15.29 10.50 5.43
CA ILE A 181 -15.44 11.22 6.69
C ILE A 181 -16.92 11.56 6.90
N GLU A 182 -17.61 10.71 7.65
CA GLU A 182 -18.98 10.96 8.10
C GLU A 182 -19.05 11.13 9.62
N PHE A 183 -19.84 12.10 10.06
CA PHE A 183 -20.18 12.34 11.46
C PHE A 183 -21.66 12.13 11.72
N GLY A 184 -22.00 11.68 12.93
CA GLY A 184 -23.36 11.62 13.45
C GLY A 184 -23.45 12.14 14.88
N TRP A 185 -24.64 12.59 15.27
CA TRP A 185 -24.96 13.06 16.63
C TRP A 185 -26.45 12.83 16.96
N ASP A 186 -26.82 12.99 18.22
CA ASP A 186 -28.22 12.98 18.66
C ASP A 186 -28.90 14.31 18.34
N ALA A 187 -30.09 14.24 17.74
CA ALA A 187 -30.88 15.43 17.44
C ALA A 187 -31.31 16.16 18.72
N TYR A 188 -31.30 17.50 18.68
CA TYR A 188 -31.76 18.37 19.74
C TYR A 188 -33.25 18.12 20.07
N LYS A 189 -33.54 17.91 21.36
CA LYS A 189 -34.89 17.66 21.92
C LYS A 189 -35.20 18.57 23.10
N GLY A 190 -34.52 19.70 23.17
CA GLY A 190 -34.61 20.64 24.27
C GLY A 190 -35.85 21.53 24.25
N TYR A 191 -35.97 22.37 25.27
CA TYR A 191 -37.14 23.23 25.46
C TYR A 191 -36.97 24.65 24.89
N ASN A 192 -35.76 25.05 24.47
CA ASN A 192 -35.56 26.27 23.69
C ASN A 192 -35.85 26.00 22.21
N THR A 193 -36.05 27.05 21.42
CA THR A 193 -36.29 26.88 19.98
C THR A 193 -34.96 26.59 19.29
N PHE A 194 -34.84 25.42 18.64
CA PHE A 194 -33.68 25.09 17.81
C PHE A 194 -33.52 26.09 16.66
N GLU A 195 -32.30 26.59 16.46
CA GLU A 195 -31.98 27.45 15.31
C GLU A 195 -31.15 26.71 14.26
N LYS A 196 -30.01 26.12 14.67
CA LYS A 196 -29.07 25.48 13.76
C LYS A 196 -28.00 24.65 14.46
N TYR A 197 -27.45 23.71 13.69
CA TYR A 197 -26.11 23.16 13.90
C TYR A 197 -25.10 23.88 13.00
N GLU A 198 -23.86 24.01 13.48
CA GLU A 198 -22.72 24.45 12.67
C GLU A 198 -21.55 23.48 12.83
N ILE A 199 -21.02 22.98 11.73
CA ILE A 199 -19.92 22.01 11.71
C ILE A 199 -18.66 22.67 11.18
N TYR A 200 -17.57 22.51 11.91
CA TYR A 200 -16.30 23.18 11.66
C TYR A 200 -15.17 22.16 11.46
N ARG A 201 -14.18 22.57 10.67
CA ARG A 201 -12.92 21.84 10.47
C ARG A 201 -11.72 22.73 10.75
N SER A 202 -10.77 22.21 11.51
CA SER A 202 -9.44 22.78 11.69
C SER A 202 -8.37 21.82 11.18
N GLY A 203 -7.23 22.34 10.73
CA GLY A 203 -6.06 21.53 10.37
C GLY A 203 -5.38 20.88 11.58
N LYS A 204 -4.24 20.23 11.34
CA LYS A 204 -3.48 19.37 12.27
C LYS A 204 -3.27 19.89 13.70
N ALA A 205 -3.06 21.21 13.86
CA ALA A 205 -2.87 21.81 15.19
C ALA A 205 -4.16 21.93 16.02
N CYS A 206 -5.32 21.57 15.44
CA CYS A 206 -6.64 21.67 16.02
C CYS A 206 -6.93 23.00 16.72
N ASN A 207 -6.65 24.11 16.03
CA ASN A 207 -6.94 25.44 16.53
C ASN A 207 -8.39 25.84 16.22
N LEU A 208 -9.28 25.64 17.20
CA LEU A 208 -10.71 25.92 17.06
C LEU A 208 -11.01 27.38 16.69
N ASN A 209 -10.16 28.34 17.12
CA ASN A 209 -10.34 29.77 16.81
C ASN A 209 -10.09 30.11 15.33
N GLY A 210 -9.37 29.27 14.61
CA GLY A 210 -9.08 29.42 13.17
C GLY A 210 -9.81 28.42 12.29
N ALA A 211 -10.81 27.72 12.84
CA ALA A 211 -11.52 26.67 12.12
C ALA A 211 -12.41 27.24 11.01
N THR A 212 -12.54 26.47 9.94
CA THR A 212 -13.41 26.79 8.79
C THR A 212 -14.79 26.20 9.02
N LEU A 213 -15.84 27.02 8.89
CA LEU A 213 -17.22 26.53 8.87
C LEU A 213 -17.46 25.73 7.58
N LEU A 214 -17.81 24.46 7.72
CA LEU A 214 -18.11 23.57 6.59
C LEU A 214 -19.60 23.57 6.24
N LYS A 215 -20.47 23.55 7.26
CA LYS A 215 -21.91 23.42 7.06
C LYS A 215 -22.71 24.09 8.16
N THR A 216 -23.82 24.73 7.78
CA THR A 216 -24.90 25.13 8.67
C THR A 216 -26.14 24.29 8.34
N ILE A 217 -26.77 23.71 9.37
CA ILE A 217 -27.93 22.83 9.25
C ILE A 217 -29.06 23.42 10.09
N THR A 218 -30.16 23.81 9.48
CA THR A 218 -31.33 24.40 10.17
C THR A 218 -32.47 23.40 10.39
N ASP A 219 -32.36 22.19 9.84
CA ASP A 219 -33.28 21.09 10.14
C ASP A 219 -32.77 20.32 11.35
N VAL A 220 -33.52 20.38 12.45
CA VAL A 220 -33.17 19.70 13.71
C VAL A 220 -33.02 18.18 13.55
N ASN A 221 -33.72 17.60 12.56
CA ASN A 221 -33.74 16.16 12.30
C ASN A 221 -32.59 15.69 11.41
N LEU A 222 -31.85 16.60 10.77
CA LEU A 222 -30.66 16.24 10.01
C LEU A 222 -29.46 16.16 10.97
N ASN A 223 -29.15 14.94 11.39
CA ASN A 223 -28.16 14.65 12.44
C ASN A 223 -26.92 13.90 11.93
N THR A 224 -26.63 14.03 10.62
CA THR A 224 -25.46 13.45 9.97
C THR A 224 -24.80 14.47 9.05
N PHE A 225 -23.50 14.30 8.82
CA PHE A 225 -22.72 15.15 7.91
C PHE A 225 -21.56 14.39 7.29
N ILE A 226 -21.39 14.54 5.98
CA ILE A 226 -20.24 14.05 5.22
C ILE A 226 -19.40 15.25 4.79
N ASP A 227 -18.09 15.21 5.03
CA ASP A 227 -17.17 16.19 4.44
C ASP A 227 -16.85 15.76 3.00
N GLU A 228 -17.45 16.43 2.01
CA GLU A 228 -17.27 16.12 0.58
C GLU A 228 -15.93 16.65 0.01
N ASP A 229 -15.29 17.62 0.68
CA ASP A 229 -14.06 18.27 0.22
C ASP A 229 -13.01 18.39 1.35
N PRO A 230 -12.52 17.25 1.89
CA PRO A 230 -11.54 17.24 2.95
C PRO A 230 -10.19 17.76 2.48
N LEU A 231 -9.40 18.30 3.43
CA LEU A 231 -8.06 18.78 3.11
C LEU A 231 -7.15 17.61 2.71
N PRO A 232 -6.48 17.67 1.54
CA PRO A 232 -5.56 16.63 1.12
C PRO A 232 -4.35 16.55 2.07
N ASN A 233 -3.93 15.33 2.40
CA ASN A 233 -2.69 15.02 3.13
C ASN A 233 -2.52 15.67 4.52
N SER A 234 -3.60 15.90 5.27
CA SER A 234 -3.50 16.43 6.64
C SER A 234 -4.46 15.77 7.62
N GLU A 235 -3.94 15.38 8.78
CA GLU A 235 -4.75 15.21 9.99
C GLU A 235 -5.57 16.49 10.21
N ALA A 236 -6.86 16.32 10.45
CA ALA A 236 -7.78 17.42 10.73
C ALA A 236 -8.60 17.09 11.97
N CYS A 237 -9.12 18.12 12.63
CA CYS A 237 -10.11 17.93 13.67
C CYS A 237 -11.42 18.62 13.32
N TYR A 238 -12.52 18.02 13.73
CA TYR A 238 -13.87 18.48 13.48
C TYR A 238 -14.58 18.69 14.80
N PHE A 239 -15.41 19.71 14.87
CA PHE A 239 -16.28 19.94 16.01
C PHE A 239 -17.56 20.58 15.48
N PHE A 240 -18.62 20.50 16.28
CA PHE A 240 -19.87 21.15 15.92
C PHE A 240 -20.45 21.93 17.10
N LYS A 241 -21.32 22.87 16.76
CA LYS A 241 -22.00 23.79 17.66
C LYS A 241 -23.49 23.69 17.49
N ILE A 242 -24.21 23.89 18.59
CA ILE A 242 -25.67 23.89 18.60
C ILE A 242 -26.15 25.26 19.05
N TYR A 243 -27.04 25.85 18.28
CA TYR A 243 -27.63 27.16 18.56
C TYR A 243 -29.15 27.03 18.75
N THR A 244 -29.64 27.76 19.73
CA THR A 244 -31.07 27.97 20.01
C THR A 244 -31.39 29.47 19.97
N ASP A 245 -32.66 29.83 20.16
CA ASP A 245 -33.10 31.23 20.29
C ASP A 245 -32.47 31.97 21.48
N LYS A 246 -31.76 31.26 22.36
CA LYS A 246 -30.96 31.82 23.46
C LYS A 246 -29.47 31.98 23.15
N GLY A 247 -29.03 31.61 21.94
CA GLY A 247 -27.64 31.66 21.50
C GLY A 247 -26.97 30.29 21.45
N LEU A 248 -25.65 30.25 21.66
CA LEU A 248 -24.88 29.00 21.67
C LEU A 248 -25.27 28.16 22.89
N LEU A 249 -25.87 26.99 22.64
CA LEU A 249 -26.20 26.01 23.67
C LEU A 249 -24.94 25.25 24.10
N GLY A 250 -24.15 24.79 23.14
CA GLY A 250 -22.83 24.26 23.41
C GLY A 250 -22.04 23.81 22.18
N GLU A 251 -20.83 23.33 22.46
CA GLU A 251 -19.75 23.04 21.52
C GLU A 251 -19.18 21.66 21.86
N SER A 252 -19.05 20.79 20.86
CA SER A 252 -18.47 19.46 21.09
C SER A 252 -16.97 19.52 21.32
N ASP A 253 -16.42 18.53 22.00
CA ASP A 253 -14.99 18.26 21.91
C ASP A 253 -14.57 18.01 20.45
N PRO A 254 -13.35 18.41 20.05
CA PRO A 254 -12.86 18.14 18.72
C PRO A 254 -12.59 16.65 18.50
N ARG A 255 -13.04 16.16 17.34
CA ARG A 255 -12.80 14.80 16.84
C ARG A 255 -11.67 14.81 15.83
N TYR A 256 -10.57 14.16 16.18
CA TYR A 256 -9.40 14.04 15.31
C TYR A 256 -9.63 12.93 14.29
N ILE A 257 -9.35 13.24 13.03
CA ILE A 257 -9.43 12.28 11.93
C ILE A 257 -8.02 12.01 11.43
N ASN A 258 -7.67 10.73 11.47
CA ASN A 258 -6.48 10.22 10.82
C ASN A 258 -6.88 9.68 9.43
N THR A 259 -6.41 10.37 8.40
CA THR A 259 -6.76 10.04 7.02
C THR A 259 -6.05 8.80 6.52
N GLU A 260 -5.03 8.27 7.22
CA GLU A 260 -4.30 7.05 6.82
C GLU A 260 -5.18 5.79 6.84
N PHE A 261 -6.29 5.82 7.58
CA PHE A 261 -7.23 4.69 7.69
C PHE A 261 -8.46 4.80 6.79
N ILE A 262 -8.48 5.79 5.88
CA ILE A 262 -9.56 5.97 4.92
C ILE A 262 -9.10 5.34 3.61
N PHE A 263 -9.53 4.11 3.33
CA PHE A 263 -9.11 3.38 2.13
C PHE A 263 -10.19 3.41 1.06
N PRO A 264 -9.82 3.62 -0.21
CA PRO A 264 -10.77 3.41 -1.29
C PRO A 264 -11.11 1.92 -1.41
N GLU A 265 -12.33 1.63 -1.85
CA GLU A 265 -12.74 0.26 -2.20
C GLU A 265 -12.03 -0.23 -3.47
N ASN A 266 -12.01 -1.55 -3.67
CA ASN A 266 -11.43 -2.15 -4.86
C ASN A 266 -12.29 -1.89 -6.10
N VAL A 267 -11.63 -1.87 -7.26
CA VAL A 267 -12.30 -2.00 -8.55
C VAL A 267 -12.04 -3.38 -9.13
N TYR A 268 -13.03 -3.90 -9.83
CA TYR A 268 -12.99 -5.24 -10.38
C TYR A 268 -12.77 -5.22 -11.89
N PHE A 269 -11.98 -6.18 -12.39
CA PHE A 269 -11.81 -6.36 -13.83
C PHE A 269 -13.11 -6.82 -14.48
N LYS A 270 -13.46 -6.18 -15.59
CA LYS A 270 -14.52 -6.64 -16.49
C LYS A 270 -13.99 -7.60 -17.53
N ASN A 271 -12.80 -7.30 -18.05
CA ASN A 271 -12.16 -8.09 -19.10
C ASN A 271 -10.66 -7.79 -19.17
N ALA A 272 -9.87 -8.82 -19.47
CA ALA A 272 -8.51 -8.70 -19.98
C ALA A 272 -8.40 -9.50 -21.27
N ALA A 273 -8.06 -8.83 -22.36
CA ALA A 273 -7.94 -9.45 -23.67
C ALA A 273 -6.50 -9.36 -24.16
N VAL A 274 -5.97 -10.51 -24.58
CA VAL A 274 -4.69 -10.61 -25.27
C VAL A 274 -4.93 -10.63 -26.77
N ALA A 275 -4.36 -9.66 -27.47
CA ALA A 275 -4.39 -9.60 -28.92
C ALA A 275 -3.06 -9.07 -29.43
N ASP A 276 -2.45 -9.79 -30.37
CA ASP A 276 -1.10 -9.52 -30.86
C ASP A 276 -0.10 -9.43 -29.69
N ASN A 277 0.72 -8.37 -29.65
CA ASN A 277 1.70 -8.10 -28.59
C ASN A 277 1.19 -7.10 -27.53
N LYS A 278 -0.14 -6.97 -27.38
CA LYS A 278 -0.77 -5.99 -26.50
C LYS A 278 -1.74 -6.66 -25.53
N ILE A 279 -1.93 -6.03 -24.38
CA ILE A 279 -2.91 -6.45 -23.36
C ILE A 279 -3.91 -5.32 -23.17
N THR A 280 -5.18 -5.60 -23.43
CA THR A 280 -6.27 -4.65 -23.19
C THR A 280 -6.96 -4.99 -21.90
N LEU A 281 -6.95 -4.05 -20.96
CA LEU A 281 -7.57 -4.15 -19.64
C LEU A 281 -8.81 -3.26 -19.59
N SER A 282 -9.84 -3.73 -18.90
CA SER A 282 -11.02 -2.93 -18.57
C SER A 282 -11.58 -3.30 -17.21
N TRP A 283 -12.07 -2.31 -16.47
CA TRP A 283 -12.55 -2.46 -15.10
C TRP A 283 -13.85 -1.69 -14.85
N GLU A 284 -14.42 -1.88 -13.66
CA GLU A 284 -15.56 -1.11 -13.17
C GLU A 284 -15.16 0.32 -12.81
N LYS A 285 -16.08 1.27 -12.96
CA LYS A 285 -15.81 2.64 -12.54
C LYS A 285 -15.84 2.69 -11.01
N TYR A 286 -14.83 3.30 -10.41
CA TYR A 286 -14.85 3.67 -9.00
C TYR A 286 -15.76 4.88 -8.81
N ASP A 287 -16.80 4.71 -8.00
CA ASP A 287 -17.78 5.74 -7.65
C ASP A 287 -17.72 6.12 -6.15
N GLY A 288 -16.69 5.65 -5.43
CA GLY A 288 -16.50 5.96 -4.01
C GLY A 288 -15.95 7.36 -3.75
N TYR A 289 -15.97 7.77 -2.48
CA TYR A 289 -15.51 9.10 -2.06
C TYR A 289 -14.02 9.32 -2.28
N TYR A 290 -13.67 10.60 -2.42
CA TYR A 290 -12.30 11.11 -2.46
C TYR A 290 -11.41 10.46 -3.53
N PHE A 291 -12.00 10.01 -4.64
CA PHE A 291 -11.26 9.36 -5.69
C PHE A 291 -10.24 10.31 -6.34
N SER A 292 -9.00 9.85 -6.46
CA SER A 292 -7.90 10.63 -7.04
C SER A 292 -7.53 10.12 -8.43
N HIS A 293 -7.14 8.84 -8.54
CA HIS A 293 -6.66 8.26 -9.79
C HIS A 293 -6.62 6.73 -9.71
N TYR A 294 -6.48 6.07 -10.87
CA TYR A 294 -6.11 4.67 -10.93
C TYR A 294 -4.60 4.49 -11.07
N GLU A 295 -4.07 3.43 -10.47
CA GLU A 295 -2.74 2.91 -10.75
C GLU A 295 -2.83 1.46 -11.21
N ILE A 296 -2.25 1.18 -12.38
CA ILE A 296 -2.15 -0.16 -12.94
C ILE A 296 -0.77 -0.69 -12.60
N ARG A 297 -0.71 -1.80 -11.88
CA ARG A 297 0.51 -2.54 -11.61
C ARG A 297 0.51 -3.88 -12.32
N VAL A 298 1.71 -4.40 -12.55
CA VAL A 298 1.94 -5.75 -13.10
C VAL A 298 2.90 -6.51 -12.21
N GLN A 299 2.65 -7.81 -12.06
CA GLN A 299 3.47 -8.72 -11.27
C GLN A 299 3.69 -10.06 -11.95
N ASP A 300 4.75 -10.75 -11.54
CA ASP A 300 5.21 -12.04 -12.07
C ASP A 300 4.51 -13.26 -11.48
N GLN A 301 3.99 -13.18 -10.25
CA GLN A 301 3.34 -14.29 -9.56
C GLN A 301 2.35 -13.83 -8.48
N ASN A 302 1.40 -14.69 -8.08
CA ASN A 302 0.24 -14.31 -7.26
C ASN A 302 0.32 -14.59 -5.75
N GLU A 303 1.36 -15.24 -5.21
CA GLU A 303 1.32 -15.71 -3.80
C GLU A 303 2.63 -15.51 -3.02
N ASN A 304 2.55 -14.99 -1.79
CA ASN A 304 3.42 -15.14 -0.59
C ASN A 304 4.97 -15.17 -0.73
N SER A 305 5.51 -14.93 -1.92
CA SER A 305 6.90 -15.20 -2.31
C SER A 305 7.66 -13.93 -2.71
N SER A 306 7.19 -12.77 -2.23
CA SER A 306 7.75 -11.45 -2.56
C SER A 306 7.77 -11.21 -4.09
N PRO A 307 6.59 -11.10 -4.74
CA PRO A 307 6.50 -10.90 -6.18
C PRO A 307 7.28 -9.67 -6.63
N ASN A 308 7.73 -9.68 -7.88
CA ASN A 308 8.28 -8.50 -8.51
C ASN A 308 7.13 -7.67 -9.08
N ILE A 309 7.00 -6.43 -8.64
CA ILE A 309 5.89 -5.54 -8.97
C ILE A 309 6.43 -4.28 -9.66
N GLU A 310 5.81 -3.88 -10.77
CA GLU A 310 6.10 -2.64 -11.48
C GLU A 310 4.82 -1.84 -11.72
N SER A 311 4.88 -0.51 -11.58
CA SER A 311 3.79 0.39 -11.96
C SER A 311 3.83 0.62 -13.46
N VAL A 312 2.79 0.18 -14.17
CA VAL A 312 2.68 0.29 -15.64
C VAL A 312 2.10 1.64 -16.02
N LYS A 313 1.09 2.11 -15.29
CA LYS A 313 0.40 3.35 -15.63
C LYS A 313 -0.31 3.99 -14.44
N ILE A 314 -0.15 5.31 -14.30
CA ILE A 314 -1.02 6.16 -13.48
C ILE A 314 -2.01 6.88 -14.41
N ILE A 315 -3.30 6.78 -14.12
CA ILE A 315 -4.40 7.35 -14.90
C ILE A 315 -5.18 8.34 -14.03
N THR A 316 -4.94 9.63 -14.24
CA THR A 316 -5.55 10.72 -13.46
C THR A 316 -6.96 11.11 -13.91
N ASP A 317 -7.38 10.73 -15.13
CA ASP A 317 -8.78 10.87 -15.54
C ASP A 317 -9.62 9.77 -14.90
N ILE A 318 -10.35 10.14 -13.85
CA ILE A 318 -11.20 9.26 -13.04
C ILE A 318 -12.32 8.57 -13.83
N ASN A 319 -12.64 9.05 -15.04
CA ASN A 319 -13.66 8.42 -15.89
C ASN A 319 -13.10 7.33 -16.81
N THR A 320 -11.77 7.23 -16.92
CA THR A 320 -11.14 6.19 -17.73
C THR A 320 -11.25 4.83 -17.03
N THR A 321 -11.83 3.84 -17.71
CA THR A 321 -12.07 2.47 -17.19
C THR A 321 -11.47 1.39 -18.08
N SER A 322 -10.53 1.77 -18.94
CA SER A 322 -9.82 0.87 -19.85
C SER A 322 -8.41 1.37 -20.12
N PHE A 323 -7.50 0.44 -20.34
CA PHE A 323 -6.11 0.72 -20.69
C PHE A 323 -5.60 -0.34 -21.67
N ILE A 324 -4.79 0.09 -22.64
CA ILE A 324 -4.08 -0.82 -23.53
C ILE A 324 -2.60 -0.72 -23.17
N ASP A 325 -2.07 -1.81 -22.63
CA ASP A 325 -0.63 -1.97 -22.49
C ASP A 325 -0.04 -2.35 -23.86
N GLU A 326 0.63 -1.38 -24.49
CA GLU A 326 1.30 -1.60 -25.77
C GLU A 326 2.65 -2.28 -25.63
N ASN A 327 3.23 -2.26 -24.44
CA ASN A 327 4.52 -2.87 -24.14
C ASN A 327 4.46 -3.66 -22.82
N PRO A 328 3.64 -4.74 -22.75
CA PRO A 328 3.61 -5.60 -21.58
C PRO A 328 5.02 -6.02 -21.17
N PRO A 329 5.31 -6.17 -19.87
CA PRO A 329 6.63 -6.63 -19.43
C PRO A 329 7.03 -7.96 -20.08
N TYR A 330 8.32 -8.24 -20.09
CA TYR A 330 8.87 -9.47 -20.69
C TYR A 330 8.74 -10.65 -19.74
N ILE A 331 7.52 -10.91 -19.28
CA ILE A 331 7.16 -12.11 -18.50
C ILE A 331 6.04 -12.87 -19.20
N ASN A 332 6.00 -14.18 -18.98
CA ASN A 332 4.85 -14.99 -19.38
C ASN A 332 3.75 -14.85 -18.34
N ASN A 333 2.50 -14.85 -18.82
CA ASN A 333 1.29 -14.74 -18.02
C ASN A 333 1.33 -13.61 -16.97
N PRO A 334 1.62 -12.35 -17.36
CA PRO A 334 1.63 -11.24 -16.43
C PRO A 334 0.29 -11.11 -15.70
N ILE A 335 0.37 -10.85 -14.40
CA ILE A 335 -0.78 -10.59 -13.54
C ILE A 335 -0.92 -9.08 -13.39
N TYR A 336 -2.05 -8.55 -13.82
CA TYR A 336 -2.36 -7.13 -13.70
C TYR A 336 -3.27 -6.87 -12.52
N THR A 337 -3.10 -5.69 -11.94
CA THR A 337 -3.82 -5.24 -10.75
C THR A 337 -4.16 -3.77 -10.91
N ILE A 338 -5.41 -3.39 -10.61
CA ILE A 338 -5.86 -1.99 -10.65
C ILE A 338 -6.09 -1.51 -9.22
N TYR A 339 -5.31 -0.53 -8.78
CA TYR A 339 -5.53 0.17 -7.53
C TYR A 339 -6.33 1.44 -7.77
N ALA A 340 -7.35 1.67 -6.95
CA ALA A 340 -7.92 3.00 -6.76
C ALA A 340 -7.09 3.73 -5.70
N HIS A 341 -6.74 4.98 -5.98
CA HIS A 341 -6.10 5.88 -5.03
C HIS A 341 -7.10 6.96 -4.61
N ASN A 342 -7.05 7.35 -3.34
CA ASN A 342 -7.80 8.51 -2.87
C ASN A 342 -6.91 9.77 -2.76
N ILE A 343 -7.51 10.93 -2.46
CA ILE A 343 -6.79 12.21 -2.36
C ILE A 343 -5.79 12.28 -1.19
N PHE A 344 -5.79 11.30 -0.28
CA PHE A 344 -4.86 11.19 0.83
C PHE A 344 -3.63 10.32 0.50
N GLY A 345 -3.61 9.69 -0.68
CA GLY A 345 -2.54 8.79 -1.11
C GLY A 345 -2.71 7.33 -0.65
N ASN A 346 -3.85 6.97 -0.06
CA ASN A 346 -4.14 5.59 0.31
C ASN A 346 -4.62 4.81 -0.93
N ILE A 347 -4.28 3.52 -0.95
CA ILE A 347 -4.59 2.59 -2.04
C ILE A 347 -5.64 1.56 -1.61
N SER A 348 -6.39 1.04 -2.57
CA SER A 348 -7.40 0.03 -2.32
C SER A 348 -6.77 -1.29 -1.85
N ASN A 349 -7.40 -1.94 -0.85
CA ASN A 349 -6.90 -3.17 -0.24
C ASN A 349 -7.32 -4.39 -1.07
N LEU A 350 -6.38 -5.03 -1.77
CA LEU A 350 -6.61 -6.18 -2.67
C LEU A 350 -6.89 -7.49 -1.95
N ASN A 351 -7.95 -7.53 -1.16
CA ASN A 351 -8.37 -8.73 -0.42
C ASN A 351 -9.21 -9.69 -1.29
N ASP A 352 -9.30 -9.46 -2.60
CA ASP A 352 -10.19 -10.18 -3.52
C ASP A 352 -9.51 -10.40 -4.87
N ASP A 353 -9.42 -11.68 -5.26
CA ASP A 353 -8.85 -12.16 -6.52
C ASP A 353 -9.48 -11.50 -7.76
N ARG A 354 -10.70 -10.97 -7.68
CA ARG A 354 -11.37 -10.26 -8.79
C ARG A 354 -10.74 -8.91 -9.15
N SER A 355 -9.91 -8.36 -8.26
CA SER A 355 -9.18 -7.10 -8.46
C SER A 355 -7.82 -7.33 -9.15
N MET A 356 -7.50 -8.59 -9.44
CA MET A 356 -6.29 -9.06 -10.08
C MET A 356 -6.67 -9.93 -11.29
N ILE A 357 -5.85 -9.96 -12.33
CA ILE A 357 -6.10 -10.81 -13.48
C ILE A 357 -4.81 -11.33 -14.08
N GLU A 358 -4.63 -12.66 -14.05
CA GLU A 358 -3.60 -13.35 -14.81
C GLU A 358 -4.01 -13.41 -16.27
N THR A 359 -3.13 -12.95 -17.16
CA THR A 359 -3.36 -13.01 -18.60
C THR A 359 -2.70 -14.26 -19.19
N ASN A 360 -3.14 -14.71 -20.36
CA ASN A 360 -2.48 -15.80 -21.10
C ASN A 360 -1.42 -15.28 -22.10
N PHE A 361 -0.81 -14.13 -21.81
CA PHE A 361 0.14 -13.46 -22.68
C PHE A 361 1.52 -14.13 -22.61
N ILE A 362 2.06 -14.54 -23.75
CA ILE A 362 3.35 -15.24 -23.85
C ILE A 362 4.19 -14.55 -24.92
N ARG A 363 5.47 -14.29 -24.62
CA ARG A 363 6.41 -13.72 -25.60
C ARG A 363 7.36 -14.80 -26.12
N PRO A 364 7.52 -14.95 -27.45
CA PRO A 364 8.46 -15.93 -28.01
C PRO A 364 9.94 -15.61 -27.68
N GLU A 365 10.25 -14.36 -27.32
CA GLU A 365 11.60 -13.95 -26.94
C GLU A 365 12.04 -14.43 -25.55
N ILE A 366 11.09 -14.81 -24.69
CA ILE A 366 11.37 -15.25 -23.32
C ILE A 366 11.94 -16.67 -23.36
N LEU A 367 13.09 -16.85 -22.74
CA LEU A 367 13.72 -18.13 -22.53
C LEU A 367 12.95 -18.89 -21.44
N ASP A 368 12.72 -20.18 -21.68
CA ASP A 368 12.22 -21.11 -20.66
C ASP A 368 13.36 -21.51 -19.71
N LEU A 369 13.88 -20.49 -19.01
CA LEU A 369 14.92 -20.54 -17.99
C LEU A 369 14.60 -19.50 -16.91
N ARG A 370 14.70 -19.92 -15.66
CA ARG A 370 14.61 -19.09 -14.45
C ARG A 370 16.00 -18.74 -13.91
N ASP A 371 16.97 -19.64 -14.12
CA ASP A 371 18.37 -19.43 -13.77
C ASP A 371 19.27 -19.63 -14.99
N ILE A 372 20.31 -18.80 -15.14
CA ILE A 372 21.43 -19.03 -16.05
C ILE A 372 22.70 -19.14 -15.22
N GLN A 373 23.28 -20.34 -15.19
CA GLN A 373 24.53 -20.62 -14.48
C GLN A 373 25.75 -20.35 -15.37
N PHE A 374 25.72 -20.83 -16.62
CA PHE A 374 26.78 -20.57 -17.59
C PHE A 374 26.20 -20.15 -18.92
N LEU A 375 26.93 -19.28 -19.61
CA LEU A 375 26.62 -18.89 -20.97
C LEU A 375 27.88 -18.84 -21.82
N SER A 376 27.71 -18.97 -23.13
CA SER A 376 28.75 -18.67 -24.11
C SER A 376 28.12 -18.01 -25.34
N PHE A 377 28.89 -17.19 -26.04
CA PHE A 377 28.40 -16.39 -27.15
C PHE A 377 29.18 -16.68 -28.42
N ASP A 378 28.45 -16.84 -29.53
CA ASP A 378 29.00 -16.96 -30.86
C ASP A 378 28.68 -15.72 -31.68
N ALA A 379 29.65 -14.80 -31.76
CA ALA A 379 29.52 -13.53 -32.48
C ALA A 379 29.26 -13.72 -33.98
N LYS A 380 29.73 -14.83 -34.56
CA LYS A 380 29.63 -15.15 -35.99
C LYS A 380 28.31 -15.80 -36.35
N GLU A 381 27.91 -16.81 -35.58
CA GLU A 381 26.67 -17.58 -35.81
C GLU A 381 25.45 -16.96 -35.12
N GLN A 382 25.62 -15.79 -34.49
CA GLN A 382 24.56 -15.01 -33.87
C GLN A 382 23.72 -15.85 -32.92
N SER A 383 24.42 -16.58 -32.04
CA SER A 383 23.83 -17.57 -31.15
C SER A 383 24.41 -17.48 -29.74
N PHE A 384 23.57 -17.80 -28.76
CA PHE A 384 23.97 -18.05 -27.38
C PHE A 384 23.94 -19.53 -27.08
N PHE A 385 24.79 -19.93 -26.16
CA PHE A 385 24.71 -21.20 -25.46
C PHE A 385 24.35 -20.92 -24.01
N PHE A 386 23.32 -21.56 -23.48
CA PHE A 386 22.86 -21.38 -22.11
C PHE A 386 22.85 -22.70 -21.37
N TYR A 387 23.43 -22.72 -20.16
CA TYR A 387 23.24 -23.78 -19.19
C TYR A 387 22.57 -23.21 -17.95
N GLY A 388 21.39 -23.72 -17.62
CA GLY A 388 20.52 -23.09 -16.63
C GLY A 388 19.36 -23.97 -16.20
N LYS A 389 18.54 -23.47 -15.28
CA LYS A 389 17.35 -24.18 -14.78
C LYS A 389 16.06 -23.56 -15.30
N THR A 390 15.07 -24.39 -15.58
CA THR A 390 13.67 -23.99 -15.83
C THR A 390 12.95 -23.61 -14.53
N GLU A 391 11.74 -23.05 -14.63
CA GLU A 391 10.85 -22.83 -13.47
C GLU A 391 10.60 -24.09 -12.63
N ASN A 392 10.56 -25.27 -13.27
CA ASN A 392 10.37 -26.57 -12.64
C ASN A 392 11.67 -27.19 -12.05
N ASN A 393 12.74 -26.40 -11.90
CA ASN A 393 14.05 -26.83 -11.40
C ASN A 393 14.79 -27.91 -12.24
N TYR A 394 14.41 -28.12 -13.51
CA TYR A 394 15.19 -28.97 -14.43
C TYR A 394 16.31 -28.19 -15.10
N TYR A 395 17.51 -28.78 -15.17
CA TYR A 395 18.63 -28.23 -15.92
C TYR A 395 18.44 -28.45 -17.43
N ARG A 396 18.90 -27.47 -18.22
CA ARG A 396 18.93 -27.52 -19.69
C ARG A 396 20.24 -26.95 -20.21
N LEU A 397 20.70 -27.46 -21.35
CA LEU A 397 21.81 -26.91 -22.12
C LEU A 397 21.31 -26.61 -23.54
N LEU A 398 21.21 -25.32 -23.88
CA LEU A 398 20.50 -24.82 -25.05
C LEU A 398 21.43 -24.05 -25.99
N LYS A 399 21.20 -24.17 -27.30
CA LYS A 399 21.69 -23.24 -28.32
C LYS A 399 20.51 -22.38 -28.76
N TYR A 400 20.63 -21.07 -28.60
CA TYR A 400 19.58 -20.09 -28.88
C TYR A 400 20.03 -19.11 -29.96
N ASN A 401 19.28 -19.02 -31.05
CA ASN A 401 19.50 -18.03 -32.09
C ASN A 401 18.70 -16.76 -31.77
N TYR A 402 19.40 -15.66 -31.48
CA TYR A 402 18.77 -14.43 -31.00
C TYR A 402 18.15 -13.56 -32.10
N LEU A 403 18.38 -13.88 -33.38
CA LEU A 403 17.69 -13.22 -34.49
C LEU A 403 16.30 -13.82 -34.72
N THR A 404 16.19 -15.13 -34.59
CA THR A 404 14.94 -15.87 -34.84
C THR A 404 14.13 -16.14 -33.58
N ASN A 405 14.71 -15.86 -32.41
CA ASN A 405 14.17 -16.15 -31.08
C ASN A 405 13.78 -17.62 -30.90
N LYS A 406 14.70 -18.52 -31.28
CA LYS A 406 14.45 -19.96 -31.25
C LYS A 406 15.62 -20.73 -30.65
N VAL A 407 15.28 -21.73 -29.85
CA VAL A 407 16.19 -22.81 -29.49
C VAL A 407 16.41 -23.66 -30.74
N THR A 408 17.65 -23.70 -31.23
CA THR A 408 18.03 -24.45 -32.44
C THR A 408 18.63 -25.81 -32.12
N ALA A 409 19.15 -26.00 -30.91
CA ALA A 409 19.62 -27.29 -30.40
C ALA A 409 19.51 -27.35 -28.87
N GLU A 410 19.40 -28.56 -28.33
CA GLU A 410 19.35 -28.84 -26.90
C GLU A 410 20.09 -30.15 -26.62
N ALA A 411 20.96 -30.16 -25.60
CA ALA A 411 21.71 -31.35 -25.25
C ALA A 411 20.84 -32.34 -24.45
N PHE A 412 20.88 -33.61 -24.84
CA PHE A 412 20.25 -34.69 -24.07
C PHE A 412 21.11 -35.13 -22.87
N LYS A 413 22.43 -35.21 -23.06
CA LYS A 413 23.37 -35.55 -22.00
C LYS A 413 23.80 -34.25 -21.32
N LEU A 414 23.37 -34.05 -20.09
CA LEU A 414 23.63 -32.82 -19.33
C LEU A 414 24.79 -33.01 -18.35
N PRO A 415 25.59 -31.96 -18.08
CA PRO A 415 26.47 -31.92 -16.92
C PRO A 415 25.67 -32.15 -15.63
N THR A 416 26.26 -32.84 -14.65
CA THR A 416 25.58 -33.20 -13.40
C THR A 416 26.33 -32.78 -12.15
N THR A 417 27.60 -32.37 -12.25
CA THR A 417 28.38 -31.88 -11.10
C THR A 417 28.46 -30.37 -11.10
N SER A 418 28.16 -29.78 -9.96
CA SER A 418 28.39 -28.35 -9.74
C SER A 418 29.88 -28.04 -9.81
N ASN A 419 30.20 -26.98 -10.53
CA ASN A 419 31.53 -26.38 -10.58
C ASN A 419 31.38 -24.89 -10.91
N ASP A 420 32.47 -24.13 -10.78
CA ASP A 420 32.53 -22.70 -11.11
C ASP A 420 33.35 -22.44 -12.39
N VAL A 421 33.69 -23.50 -13.14
CA VAL A 421 34.48 -23.40 -14.36
C VAL A 421 33.56 -23.12 -15.54
N GLU A 422 33.71 -21.93 -16.11
CA GLU A 422 32.83 -21.48 -17.19
C GLU A 422 32.85 -22.40 -18.42
N MET A 423 31.68 -22.49 -19.03
CA MET A 423 31.49 -23.10 -20.35
C MET A 423 32.16 -22.25 -21.44
N ARG A 424 32.97 -22.87 -22.30
CA ARG A 424 33.70 -22.16 -23.36
C ARG A 424 33.36 -22.72 -24.74
N LEU A 425 33.06 -21.81 -25.68
CA LEU A 425 32.99 -22.11 -27.10
C LEU A 425 34.40 -22.03 -27.71
N VAL A 426 34.81 -23.09 -28.40
CA VAL A 426 36.14 -23.21 -28.98
C VAL A 426 36.03 -23.61 -30.45
N ASP A 427 36.77 -22.90 -31.32
CA ASP A 427 36.95 -23.30 -32.72
C ASP A 427 38.32 -23.98 -32.86
N SER A 428 38.32 -25.32 -32.88
CA SER A 428 39.54 -26.13 -32.93
C SER A 428 39.71 -26.77 -34.31
N GLY A 429 40.82 -27.49 -34.52
CA GLY A 429 41.01 -28.31 -35.73
C GLY A 429 39.95 -29.40 -35.93
N TYR A 430 39.06 -29.61 -34.96
CA TYR A 430 37.96 -30.58 -34.98
C TYR A 430 36.58 -29.93 -35.14
N GLY A 431 36.57 -28.66 -35.54
CA GLY A 431 35.39 -27.82 -35.70
C GLY A 431 35.07 -27.01 -34.46
N LYS A 432 33.94 -26.31 -34.51
CA LYS A 432 33.41 -25.52 -33.41
C LYS A 432 32.75 -26.43 -32.36
N GLU A 433 33.22 -26.32 -31.12
CA GLU A 433 32.89 -27.21 -30.02
C GLU A 433 32.54 -26.39 -28.78
N LEU A 434 31.56 -26.86 -28.00
CA LEU A 434 31.21 -26.28 -26.71
C LEU A 434 31.76 -27.18 -25.61
N LEU A 435 32.54 -26.61 -24.70
CA LEU A 435 33.29 -27.35 -23.69
C LEU A 435 32.76 -27.02 -22.31
N PHE A 436 32.62 -28.06 -21.50
CA PHE A 436 32.05 -27.98 -20.17
C PHE A 436 32.84 -28.84 -19.19
N GLN A 437 33.27 -28.27 -18.06
CA GLN A 437 33.96 -29.04 -17.03
C GLN A 437 32.97 -29.95 -16.28
N GLN A 438 33.32 -31.22 -16.13
CA GLN A 438 32.47 -32.19 -15.46
C GLN A 438 33.33 -33.25 -14.77
N SER A 439 33.32 -33.25 -13.44
CA SER A 439 33.99 -34.26 -12.60
C SER A 439 35.49 -34.45 -12.92
N GLY A 440 36.21 -33.37 -13.23
CA GLY A 440 37.64 -33.41 -13.56
C GLY A 440 37.96 -33.62 -15.04
N ASP A 441 36.95 -33.87 -15.88
CA ASP A 441 37.10 -33.94 -17.33
C ASP A 441 36.55 -32.69 -18.02
N LEU A 442 36.90 -32.49 -19.30
CA LEU A 442 36.21 -31.56 -20.20
C LEU A 442 35.27 -32.32 -21.14
N TRP A 443 33.97 -32.20 -20.92
CA TRP A 443 32.97 -32.73 -21.84
C TRP A 443 32.88 -31.86 -23.08
N VAL A 444 32.92 -32.49 -24.25
CA VAL A 444 32.93 -31.82 -25.54
C VAL A 444 31.62 -32.08 -26.28
N TYR A 445 30.94 -31.00 -26.63
CA TYR A 445 29.72 -31.02 -27.42
C TYR A 445 29.97 -30.46 -28.81
N ASN A 446 29.28 -31.01 -29.81
CA ASN A 446 29.20 -30.37 -31.12
C ASN A 446 28.44 -29.04 -30.97
N ALA A 447 29.04 -27.90 -31.33
CA ALA A 447 28.41 -26.59 -31.12
C ALA A 447 27.17 -26.35 -32.01
N GLU A 448 27.01 -27.09 -33.10
CA GLU A 448 25.83 -26.96 -33.97
C GLU A 448 24.62 -27.71 -33.39
N THR A 449 24.83 -28.96 -32.97
CA THR A 449 23.73 -29.86 -32.59
C THR A 449 23.60 -30.08 -31.09
N LEU A 450 24.56 -29.60 -30.28
CA LEU A 450 24.71 -29.91 -28.85
C LEU A 450 24.74 -31.41 -28.51
N ASN A 451 25.10 -32.25 -29.47
CA ASN A 451 25.34 -33.66 -29.20
C ASN A 451 26.67 -33.81 -28.47
N PHE A 452 26.65 -34.52 -27.34
CA PHE A 452 27.86 -34.93 -26.64
C PHE A 452 28.71 -35.80 -27.58
N LYS A 453 29.98 -35.42 -27.75
CA LYS A 453 30.94 -36.14 -28.58
C LYS A 453 31.74 -37.13 -27.71
N TYR A 454 32.51 -36.60 -26.76
CA TYR A 454 33.43 -37.36 -25.90
C TYR A 454 33.86 -36.51 -24.68
N SER A 455 34.68 -37.11 -23.82
CA SER A 455 35.26 -36.48 -22.63
C SER A 455 36.78 -36.41 -22.80
N LEU A 456 37.36 -35.22 -22.64
CA LEU A 456 38.82 -35.03 -22.64
C LEU A 456 39.31 -35.09 -21.19
N LYS A 457 40.11 -36.11 -20.89
CA LYS A 457 40.55 -36.40 -19.54
C LYS A 457 42.02 -36.02 -19.34
N PRO A 458 42.34 -35.02 -18.49
CA PRO A 458 43.71 -34.76 -18.10
C PRO A 458 44.28 -35.89 -17.22
N ASP A 459 45.60 -35.91 -17.03
CA ASP A 459 46.26 -36.93 -16.22
C ASP A 459 46.19 -36.68 -14.70
N TYR A 460 45.52 -35.60 -14.29
CA TYR A 460 45.28 -35.18 -12.90
C TYR A 460 43.79 -35.01 -12.60
N VAL A 461 43.45 -34.69 -11.33
CA VAL A 461 42.11 -34.93 -10.77
C VAL A 461 41.13 -33.75 -10.92
N SER A 462 41.57 -32.50 -10.88
CA SER A 462 40.67 -31.34 -10.80
C SER A 462 41.07 -30.20 -11.74
N ILE A 463 40.18 -29.82 -12.65
CA ILE A 463 40.36 -28.65 -13.51
C ILE A 463 39.72 -27.44 -12.82
N ASN A 464 40.54 -26.44 -12.47
CA ASN A 464 40.07 -25.19 -11.85
C ASN A 464 39.86 -24.07 -12.88
N SER A 465 40.64 -24.07 -13.97
CA SER A 465 40.40 -23.22 -15.14
C SER A 465 41.00 -23.87 -16.38
N PHE A 466 40.51 -23.50 -17.56
CA PHE A 466 41.06 -23.94 -18.83
C PHE A 466 40.88 -22.90 -19.92
N ASN A 467 41.73 -22.96 -20.94
CA ASN A 467 41.59 -22.18 -22.16
C ASN A 467 42.17 -22.93 -23.38
N TYR A 468 41.73 -22.52 -24.57
CA TYR A 468 42.26 -23.00 -25.84
C TYR A 468 43.16 -21.93 -26.47
N LEU A 469 44.41 -22.31 -26.73
CA LEU A 469 45.37 -21.52 -27.50
C LEU A 469 45.36 -22.00 -28.96
N ASP A 470 46.23 -21.44 -29.79
CA ASP A 470 46.36 -21.89 -31.18
C ASP A 470 47.15 -23.21 -31.27
N ASN A 471 47.22 -23.80 -32.47
CA ASN A 471 47.99 -25.02 -32.76
C ASN A 471 47.56 -26.27 -31.98
N ASP A 472 46.28 -26.32 -31.59
CA ASP A 472 45.70 -27.40 -30.77
C ASP A 472 46.35 -27.54 -29.38
N ILE A 473 46.81 -26.41 -28.82
CA ILE A 473 47.35 -26.35 -27.47
C ILE A 473 46.25 -25.94 -26.50
N TRP A 474 46.03 -26.78 -25.51
CA TRP A 474 45.12 -26.57 -24.41
C TRP A 474 45.93 -26.18 -23.18
N ILE A 475 45.46 -25.21 -22.41
CA ILE A 475 46.07 -24.85 -21.13
C ILE A 475 45.04 -25.05 -20.04
N LEU A 476 45.45 -25.71 -18.97
CA LEU A 476 44.60 -26.00 -17.82
C LEU A 476 45.38 -25.72 -16.53
N SER A 477 44.65 -25.45 -15.45
CA SER A 477 45.24 -25.33 -14.11
C SER A 477 44.49 -26.21 -13.12
N ASP A 478 45.20 -26.65 -12.10
CA ASP A 478 44.62 -27.24 -10.89
C ASP A 478 44.92 -26.36 -9.66
N ASN A 479 45.11 -26.98 -8.50
CA ASN A 479 45.39 -26.27 -7.25
C ASN A 479 46.86 -25.88 -7.10
N ASP A 480 47.78 -26.48 -7.85
CA ASP A 480 49.23 -26.41 -7.62
C ASP A 480 50.01 -26.05 -8.89
N ASP A 481 49.52 -26.49 -10.06
CA ASP A 481 50.24 -26.44 -11.33
C ASP A 481 49.39 -25.89 -12.49
N VAL A 482 50.12 -25.41 -13.51
CA VAL A 482 49.61 -25.11 -14.84
C VAL A 482 50.16 -26.14 -15.82
N PHE A 483 49.28 -26.66 -16.64
CA PHE A 483 49.56 -27.72 -17.59
C PHE A 483 49.23 -27.28 -19.00
N THR A 484 49.99 -27.79 -19.97
CA THR A 484 49.65 -27.72 -21.38
C THR A 484 49.42 -29.11 -21.95
N TYR A 485 48.41 -29.21 -22.79
CA TYR A 485 48.01 -30.45 -23.45
C TYR A 485 47.87 -30.25 -24.95
N LYS A 486 48.08 -31.33 -25.68
CA LYS A 486 47.67 -31.47 -27.07
C LYS A 486 46.62 -32.57 -27.18
N ARG A 487 45.74 -32.45 -28.18
CA ARG A 487 44.76 -33.49 -28.46
C ARG A 487 45.25 -34.48 -29.50
N ASN A 488 44.95 -35.76 -29.28
CA ASN A 488 45.04 -36.80 -30.31
C ASN A 488 43.68 -37.51 -30.39
N GLY A 489 42.78 -37.00 -31.23
CA GLY A 489 41.40 -37.47 -31.25
C GLY A 489 40.66 -37.08 -29.96
N GLU A 490 40.30 -38.07 -29.16
CA GLU A 490 39.59 -37.91 -27.87
C GLU A 490 40.55 -37.95 -26.66
N GLU A 491 41.86 -38.13 -26.90
CA GLU A 491 42.86 -38.22 -25.85
C GLU A 491 43.56 -36.88 -25.62
N PHE A 492 43.76 -36.53 -24.35
CA PHE A 492 44.63 -35.45 -23.93
C PHE A 492 46.03 -36.00 -23.63
N VAL A 493 47.02 -35.44 -24.33
CA VAL A 493 48.43 -35.77 -24.15
C VAL A 493 49.12 -34.57 -23.52
N LYS A 494 49.59 -34.73 -22.27
CA LYS A 494 50.33 -33.68 -21.56
C LYS A 494 51.62 -33.36 -22.29
N ILE A 495 51.92 -32.07 -22.42
CA ILE A 495 53.14 -31.55 -23.05
C ILE A 495 54.11 -31.06 -21.99
N ASP A 496 53.66 -30.14 -21.13
CA ASP A 496 54.49 -29.51 -20.10
C ASP A 496 53.64 -29.18 -18.86
N GLU A 497 54.34 -28.97 -17.75
CA GLU A 497 53.81 -28.72 -16.43
C GLU A 497 54.72 -27.74 -15.70
N LYS A 498 54.14 -26.75 -15.02
CA LYS A 498 54.88 -25.77 -14.22
C LYS A 498 54.09 -25.43 -12.95
N PRO A 499 54.78 -25.32 -11.79
CA PRO A 499 54.14 -24.82 -10.59
C PRO A 499 53.80 -23.35 -10.72
N HIS A 500 52.80 -22.94 -9.95
CA HIS A 500 52.35 -21.55 -9.89
C HIS A 500 52.60 -20.91 -8.52
N PHE A 501 51.57 -20.46 -7.81
CA PHE A 501 51.66 -19.96 -6.43
C PHE A 501 52.28 -20.99 -5.49
N SER A 502 53.21 -20.55 -4.63
CA SER A 502 53.89 -21.40 -3.65
C SER A 502 53.05 -21.74 -2.42
N GLU A 503 52.01 -20.96 -2.17
CA GLU A 503 51.03 -21.18 -1.10
C GLU A 503 49.74 -21.70 -1.72
N HIS A 504 49.19 -22.77 -1.14
CA HIS A 504 47.92 -23.35 -1.58
C HIS A 504 46.79 -22.34 -1.39
N GLN A 505 46.07 -22.03 -2.47
CA GLN A 505 45.05 -20.98 -2.47
C GLN A 505 43.63 -21.52 -2.21
N GLY A 506 43.48 -22.83 -2.07
CA GLY A 506 42.21 -23.55 -2.09
C GLY A 506 42.00 -24.24 -3.43
N SER A 507 40.94 -25.04 -3.52
CA SER A 507 40.31 -25.34 -4.81
C SER A 507 39.32 -24.21 -5.10
N TRP A 508 38.96 -23.94 -6.37
CA TRP A 508 38.09 -22.81 -6.82
C TRP A 508 38.84 -21.50 -7.09
N ASN A 509 38.22 -20.61 -7.89
CA ASN A 509 38.67 -19.24 -8.16
C ASN A 509 40.08 -19.07 -8.75
N TYR A 510 40.56 -20.05 -9.53
CA TYR A 510 41.68 -19.83 -10.43
C TYR A 510 41.15 -19.33 -11.77
N GLU A 511 41.83 -18.37 -12.39
CA GLU A 511 41.49 -17.93 -13.74
C GLU A 511 42.70 -17.92 -14.66
N ILE A 512 42.54 -18.56 -15.82
CA ILE A 512 43.45 -18.48 -16.96
C ILE A 512 42.91 -17.45 -17.95
N THR A 513 43.45 -16.25 -17.87
CA THR A 513 43.17 -15.18 -18.81
C THR A 513 44.09 -15.28 -20.02
N LYS A 514 43.53 -15.62 -21.19
CA LYS A 514 44.27 -15.63 -22.46
C LYS A 514 44.57 -14.20 -22.90
N ILE A 515 45.86 -13.85 -23.01
CA ILE A 515 46.31 -12.53 -23.47
C ILE A 515 46.39 -12.52 -25.00
N ASP A 516 47.06 -13.52 -25.55
CA ASP A 516 47.16 -13.77 -26.98
C ASP A 516 47.35 -15.28 -27.23
N LYS A 517 47.77 -15.67 -28.43
CA LYS A 517 47.99 -17.08 -28.79
C LYS A 517 49.13 -17.78 -28.02
N ASN A 518 50.04 -17.02 -27.43
CA ASN A 518 51.25 -17.50 -26.75
C ASN A 518 51.34 -17.02 -25.29
N ASN A 519 50.51 -16.10 -24.83
CA ASN A 519 50.63 -15.51 -23.50
C ASN A 519 49.33 -15.66 -22.71
N ILE A 520 49.48 -16.04 -21.45
CA ILE A 520 48.37 -16.18 -20.50
C ILE A 520 48.75 -15.58 -19.13
N LEU A 521 47.75 -15.14 -18.40
CA LEU A 521 47.87 -14.83 -16.98
C LEU A 521 47.12 -15.89 -16.18
N LEU A 522 47.78 -16.48 -15.20
CA LEU A 522 47.11 -17.25 -14.15
C LEU A 522 46.92 -16.35 -12.93
N SER A 523 45.69 -16.24 -12.46
CA SER A 523 45.34 -15.44 -11.28
C SER A 523 44.56 -16.27 -10.27
N HIS A 524 44.49 -15.81 -9.02
CA HIS A 524 43.59 -16.34 -7.99
C HIS A 524 42.92 -15.22 -7.20
N ASN A 525 41.66 -15.38 -6.75
CA ASN A 525 40.93 -14.34 -6.02
C ASN A 525 41.57 -13.83 -4.73
N ASN A 526 42.27 -14.73 -4.04
CA ASN A 526 43.00 -14.41 -2.81
C ASN A 526 44.34 -13.71 -3.08
N GLU A 527 44.76 -13.65 -4.35
CA GLU A 527 46.02 -13.04 -4.76
C GLU A 527 45.76 -11.68 -5.41
N GLY A 528 46.44 -10.64 -4.95
CA GLY A 528 46.40 -9.32 -5.58
C GLY A 528 47.22 -9.23 -6.89
N ARG A 529 47.66 -10.37 -7.42
CA ARG A 529 48.71 -10.50 -8.44
C ARG A 529 48.40 -11.66 -9.38
N ALA A 530 48.98 -11.63 -10.57
CA ALA A 530 48.88 -12.71 -11.56
C ALA A 530 50.28 -13.24 -11.95
N ILE A 531 50.37 -14.50 -12.34
CA ILE A 531 51.60 -15.09 -12.88
C ILE A 531 51.49 -15.09 -14.41
N HIS A 532 52.47 -14.48 -15.08
CA HIS A 532 52.53 -14.48 -16.54
C HIS A 532 53.28 -15.71 -17.04
N TYR A 533 52.63 -16.49 -17.88
CA TYR A 533 53.26 -17.57 -18.63
C TYR A 533 53.25 -17.28 -20.12
N SER A 534 54.36 -17.63 -20.79
CA SER A 534 54.38 -17.77 -22.24
C SER A 534 54.41 -19.24 -22.64
N VAL A 535 53.60 -19.61 -23.61
CA VAL A 535 53.47 -20.95 -24.17
C VAL A 535 53.99 -20.94 -25.60
N THR A 536 54.90 -21.84 -25.94
CA THR A 536 55.43 -21.96 -27.31
C THR A 536 54.41 -22.65 -28.23
N SER A 537 54.61 -22.60 -29.55
CA SER A 537 53.76 -23.32 -30.51
C SER A 537 53.78 -24.85 -30.33
N ASN A 538 54.77 -25.37 -29.62
CA ASN A 538 54.88 -26.78 -29.26
C ASN A 538 54.24 -27.09 -27.90
N GLY A 539 53.76 -26.08 -27.18
CA GLY A 539 53.11 -26.20 -25.87
C GLY A 539 54.04 -26.08 -24.66
N GLU A 540 55.32 -25.77 -24.82
CA GLU A 540 56.24 -25.62 -23.67
C GLU A 540 55.95 -24.33 -22.89
N ILE A 541 55.88 -24.42 -21.56
CA ILE A 541 55.52 -23.32 -20.67
C ILE A 541 56.78 -22.64 -20.13
N THR A 542 56.86 -21.32 -20.23
CA THR A 542 57.90 -20.50 -19.58
C THR A 542 57.26 -19.50 -18.63
N ASN A 543 57.62 -19.55 -17.35
CA ASN A 543 57.21 -18.54 -16.35
C ASN A 543 57.96 -17.21 -16.61
N LYS A 544 57.21 -16.13 -16.82
CA LYS A 544 57.69 -14.75 -17.09
C LYS A 544 57.59 -13.83 -15.87
N GLY A 545 57.40 -14.43 -14.69
CA GLY A 545 57.33 -13.77 -13.41
C GLY A 545 55.93 -13.27 -13.04
N ILE A 546 55.84 -12.75 -11.83
CA ILE A 546 54.63 -12.16 -11.25
C ILE A 546 54.38 -10.78 -11.86
N LYS A 547 53.11 -10.48 -12.14
CA LYS A 547 52.60 -9.18 -12.57
C LYS A 547 51.68 -8.63 -11.50
N GLU A 548 51.95 -7.39 -11.08
CA GLU A 548 51.15 -6.65 -10.09
C GLU A 548 49.86 -6.11 -10.73
N ILE A 549 49.06 -7.02 -11.30
CA ILE A 549 47.73 -6.73 -11.81
C ILE A 549 46.75 -7.32 -10.82
N PRO A 550 46.07 -6.48 -10.02
CA PRO A 550 45.05 -6.98 -9.14
C PRO A 550 43.85 -7.33 -10.01
N LEU A 551 43.75 -8.60 -10.40
CA LEU A 551 42.55 -9.19 -10.97
C LEU A 551 41.64 -9.65 -9.82
N LYS A 552 40.33 -9.47 -9.96
CA LYS A 552 39.32 -9.92 -8.99
C LYS A 552 38.18 -10.49 -9.80
N PHE A 553 37.75 -11.69 -9.48
CA PHE A 553 36.84 -12.44 -10.32
C PHE A 553 36.12 -13.49 -9.49
N ASP A 554 34.81 -13.36 -9.32
CA ASP A 554 34.04 -14.48 -8.76
C ASP A 554 33.92 -15.59 -9.82
N TYR A 555 34.04 -15.23 -11.10
CA TYR A 555 34.06 -16.13 -12.24
C TYR A 555 35.01 -15.67 -13.35
N ASN A 556 35.42 -16.59 -14.21
CA ASN A 556 36.41 -16.37 -15.26
C ASN A 556 36.06 -15.22 -16.22
N SER A 557 34.78 -14.92 -16.45
CA SER A 557 34.30 -13.83 -17.32
C SER A 557 34.36 -12.43 -16.72
N ASP A 558 34.71 -12.29 -15.43
CA ASP A 558 34.90 -10.98 -14.78
C ASP A 558 36.14 -10.23 -15.32
N VAL A 559 37.02 -10.96 -16.02
CA VAL A 559 38.15 -10.41 -16.76
C VAL A 559 37.94 -10.65 -18.24
N THR A 560 38.11 -9.63 -19.07
CA THR A 560 38.02 -9.77 -20.53
C THR A 560 39.22 -9.12 -21.19
N VAL A 561 39.76 -9.76 -22.22
CA VAL A 561 40.93 -9.28 -22.95
C VAL A 561 40.57 -9.01 -24.40
N ASN A 562 40.95 -7.84 -24.89
CA ASN A 562 40.80 -7.47 -26.29
C ASN A 562 41.70 -6.28 -26.65
N ASN A 563 42.16 -6.22 -27.90
CA ASN A 563 42.92 -5.12 -28.46
C ASN A 563 44.05 -4.60 -27.53
N ASN A 564 44.81 -5.53 -26.95
CA ASN A 564 45.88 -5.28 -26.00
C ASN A 564 45.45 -4.65 -24.65
N LEU A 565 44.18 -4.79 -24.27
CA LEU A 565 43.60 -4.29 -23.03
C LEU A 565 43.03 -5.45 -22.24
N ILE A 566 43.18 -5.38 -20.91
CA ILE A 566 42.59 -6.29 -19.93
C ILE A 566 41.59 -5.47 -19.12
N LEU A 567 40.31 -5.78 -19.22
CA LEU A 567 39.25 -5.17 -18.44
C LEU A 567 38.96 -6.01 -17.20
N ASN A 568 39.12 -5.41 -16.03
CA ASN A 568 38.65 -5.98 -14.77
C ASN A 568 37.29 -5.35 -14.43
N LYS A 569 36.22 -6.09 -14.68
CA LYS A 569 34.84 -5.63 -14.54
C LYS A 569 34.46 -5.35 -13.08
N LYS A 570 34.98 -6.13 -12.14
CA LYS A 570 34.70 -5.99 -10.70
C LYS A 570 35.38 -4.78 -10.07
N ARG A 571 36.46 -4.27 -10.68
CA ARG A 571 37.20 -3.09 -10.19
C ARG A 571 36.91 -1.82 -10.97
N ASN A 572 36.20 -1.90 -12.10
CA ASN A 572 36.06 -0.81 -13.06
C ASN A 572 37.43 -0.23 -13.48
N THR A 573 38.38 -1.14 -13.72
CA THR A 573 39.77 -0.80 -14.06
C THR A 573 40.20 -1.54 -15.31
N MET A 574 40.98 -0.87 -16.15
CA MET A 574 41.56 -1.42 -17.37
C MET A 574 43.09 -1.36 -17.30
N TYR A 575 43.73 -2.42 -17.76
CA TYR A 575 45.17 -2.59 -17.82
C TYR A 575 45.63 -2.84 -19.25
N SER A 576 46.89 -2.53 -19.55
CA SER A 576 47.54 -2.89 -20.80
C SER A 576 47.93 -4.37 -20.73
N SER A 577 47.63 -5.15 -21.77
CA SER A 577 48.04 -6.55 -21.82
C SER A 577 49.50 -6.74 -22.27
N VAL A 578 50.18 -5.65 -22.63
CA VAL A 578 51.56 -5.67 -23.12
C VAL A 578 52.55 -5.46 -21.99
N ASP A 579 52.33 -4.43 -21.18
CA ASP A 579 53.21 -4.04 -20.07
C ASP A 579 52.54 -4.14 -18.70
N TYR A 580 51.26 -4.50 -18.66
CA TYR A 580 50.49 -4.74 -17.43
C TYR A 580 50.28 -3.51 -16.57
N SER A 581 50.55 -2.32 -17.12
CA SER A 581 50.29 -1.05 -16.46
C SER A 581 48.79 -0.71 -16.44
N GLN A 582 48.34 0.00 -15.41
CA GLN A 582 46.96 0.51 -15.36
C GLN A 582 46.78 1.59 -16.43
N VAL A 583 45.79 1.40 -17.31
CA VAL A 583 45.46 2.32 -18.41
C VAL A 583 44.37 3.29 -17.98
N LEU A 584 43.32 2.79 -17.32
CA LEU A 584 42.16 3.58 -16.93
C LEU A 584 41.53 3.04 -15.65
N ASN A 585 41.04 3.94 -14.82
CA ASN A 585 40.09 3.65 -13.74
C ASN A 585 38.89 4.58 -13.92
N TYR A 586 37.67 4.05 -13.86
CA TYR A 586 36.44 4.78 -14.14
C TYR A 586 35.36 4.47 -13.10
N SER A 587 34.41 5.39 -12.95
CA SER A 587 33.29 5.27 -12.00
C SER A 587 31.93 5.10 -12.67
N ILE A 588 31.87 5.27 -14.00
CA ILE A 588 30.67 5.10 -14.82
C ILE A 588 31.06 4.28 -16.06
N PRO A 589 30.36 3.18 -16.38
CA PRO A 589 29.23 2.61 -15.63
C PRO A 589 29.63 2.16 -14.21
N LYS A 590 28.67 2.17 -13.27
CA LYS A 590 28.93 1.66 -11.90
C LYS A 590 29.16 0.15 -11.90
N THR A 591 28.44 -0.57 -12.75
CA THR A 591 28.56 -2.02 -12.95
C THR A 591 28.98 -2.28 -14.38
N THR A 592 30.20 -2.81 -14.55
CA THR A 592 30.74 -3.11 -15.88
C THR A 592 30.30 -4.49 -16.34
N LEU A 593 29.79 -4.58 -17.56
CA LEU A 593 29.32 -5.84 -18.15
C LEU A 593 30.32 -6.37 -19.18
N ASN A 594 30.84 -5.50 -20.06
CA ASN A 594 31.82 -5.88 -21.08
C ASN A 594 32.48 -4.64 -21.74
N PHE A 595 33.31 -4.85 -22.75
CA PHE A 595 33.63 -3.81 -23.75
C PHE A 595 33.31 -4.34 -25.15
N ASN A 596 33.31 -3.47 -26.16
CA ASN A 596 33.01 -3.80 -27.55
C ASN A 596 34.14 -4.58 -28.27
N LEU A 597 33.88 -5.20 -29.43
CA LEU A 597 34.85 -6.01 -30.17
C LEU A 597 36.10 -5.25 -30.61
N SER A 598 36.07 -3.91 -30.71
CA SER A 598 37.27 -3.11 -30.97
C SER A 598 38.03 -2.68 -29.71
N GLY A 599 37.47 -2.89 -28.51
CA GLY A 599 38.05 -2.45 -27.24
C GLY A 599 38.12 -0.93 -27.10
N THR A 600 37.18 -0.20 -27.72
CA THR A 600 37.09 1.26 -27.68
C THR A 600 35.97 1.78 -26.78
N GLU A 601 35.02 0.92 -26.40
CA GLU A 601 33.85 1.30 -25.61
C GLU A 601 33.58 0.27 -24.51
N ILE A 602 33.26 0.74 -23.31
CA ILE A 602 32.86 -0.10 -22.18
C ILE A 602 31.35 -0.07 -22.05
N TYR A 603 30.75 -1.25 -21.94
CA TYR A 603 29.33 -1.46 -21.73
C TYR A 603 29.04 -1.79 -20.27
N GLY A 604 28.04 -1.14 -19.69
CA GLY A 604 27.60 -1.45 -18.33
C GLY A 604 26.31 -0.76 -17.93
N THR A 605 25.99 -0.78 -16.64
CA THR A 605 24.80 -0.16 -16.09
C THR A 605 25.14 0.66 -14.84
N ASN A 606 24.23 1.55 -14.44
CA ASN A 606 24.31 2.21 -13.14
C ASN A 606 23.47 1.52 -12.06
N ASN A 607 22.91 0.34 -12.39
CA ASN A 607 22.19 -0.51 -11.45
C ASN A 607 23.22 -1.20 -10.56
N VAL A 608 23.19 -0.90 -9.26
CA VAL A 608 24.10 -1.49 -8.29
C VAL A 608 23.34 -2.52 -7.48
N VAL A 609 23.75 -3.78 -7.59
CA VAL A 609 23.10 -4.87 -6.87
C VAL A 609 23.23 -4.66 -5.36
N SER A 610 22.09 -4.53 -4.67
CA SER A 610 22.03 -4.40 -3.22
C SER A 610 21.39 -5.64 -2.62
N LEU A 611 22.08 -6.30 -1.69
CA LEU A 611 21.56 -7.46 -0.94
C LEU A 611 20.34 -7.11 -0.08
N THR A 612 20.10 -5.83 0.20
CA THR A 612 19.08 -5.35 1.14
C THR A 612 18.06 -4.40 0.54
N GLY A 613 18.19 -4.01 -0.74
CA GLY A 613 17.30 -3.06 -1.39
C GLY A 613 16.57 -3.70 -2.57
N GLN A 614 15.27 -3.41 -2.74
CA GLN A 614 14.45 -3.93 -3.85
C GLN A 614 14.80 -3.33 -5.23
N GLY A 615 15.96 -2.69 -5.39
CA GLY A 615 16.37 -2.10 -6.65
C GLY A 615 15.47 -0.95 -7.11
N GLU A 616 14.89 -0.18 -6.19
CA GLU A 616 13.93 0.92 -6.48
C GLU A 616 14.48 1.98 -7.47
N ASP A 617 15.80 2.13 -7.56
CA ASP A 617 16.48 3.05 -8.49
C ASP A 617 16.96 2.40 -9.80
N TYR A 618 16.62 1.13 -10.06
CA TYR A 618 17.15 0.42 -11.22
C TYR A 618 16.45 0.89 -12.48
N LYS A 619 17.23 0.99 -13.56
CA LYS A 619 16.74 1.42 -14.87
C LYS A 619 17.00 0.38 -15.95
N LYS A 620 16.06 0.29 -16.89
CA LYS A 620 16.18 -0.47 -18.15
C LYS A 620 17.03 0.36 -19.13
N GLU A 621 18.32 0.50 -18.79
CA GLU A 621 19.28 1.35 -19.50
C GLU A 621 20.64 0.65 -19.63
N LEU A 622 21.25 0.77 -20.81
CA LEU A 622 22.65 0.45 -21.05
C LEU A 622 23.47 1.75 -21.09
N ILE A 623 24.61 1.75 -20.43
CA ILE A 623 25.58 2.84 -20.45
C ILE A 623 26.78 2.41 -21.28
N ILE A 624 27.13 3.24 -22.25
CA ILE A 624 28.29 3.09 -23.12
C ILE A 624 29.29 4.18 -22.74
N TYR A 625 30.45 3.78 -22.22
CA TYR A 625 31.57 4.67 -21.93
C TYR A 625 32.60 4.58 -23.05
N ASN A 626 32.78 5.68 -23.79
CA ASN A 626 33.75 5.74 -24.88
C ASN A 626 35.15 6.05 -24.32
N LEU A 627 36.12 5.19 -24.62
CA LEU A 627 37.48 5.28 -24.07
C LEU A 627 38.30 6.42 -24.69
N GLN A 628 37.98 6.84 -25.91
CA GLN A 628 38.74 7.84 -26.64
C GLN A 628 38.42 9.26 -26.16
N ASP A 629 37.14 9.60 -26.09
CA ASP A 629 36.67 10.94 -25.70
C ASP A 629 36.27 11.04 -24.22
N LYS A 630 36.20 9.90 -23.51
CA LYS A 630 35.83 9.78 -22.10
C LYS A 630 34.40 10.26 -21.82
N THR A 631 33.50 10.10 -22.80
CA THR A 631 32.08 10.45 -22.68
C THR A 631 31.22 9.23 -22.41
N THR A 632 30.01 9.45 -21.88
CA THR A 632 29.02 8.40 -21.65
C THR A 632 27.76 8.66 -22.45
N THR A 633 27.26 7.62 -23.10
CA THR A 633 25.96 7.60 -23.77
C THR A 633 25.05 6.59 -23.07
N THR A 634 23.76 6.90 -22.97
CA THR A 634 22.76 6.00 -22.37
C THR A 634 21.78 5.57 -23.44
N LEU A 635 21.57 4.26 -23.57
CA LEU A 635 20.56 3.66 -24.43
C LEU A 635 19.45 3.04 -23.58
N THR A 636 18.19 3.22 -24.00
CA THR A 636 17.05 2.53 -23.38
C THR A 636 17.02 1.07 -23.83
N THR A 637 16.78 0.16 -22.90
CA THR A 637 16.65 -1.29 -23.16
C THR A 637 15.24 -1.76 -22.85
N LYS A 638 14.86 -2.94 -23.36
CA LYS A 638 13.55 -3.55 -23.05
C LYS A 638 13.51 -4.11 -21.64
N GLY A 639 14.63 -4.64 -21.15
CA GLY A 639 14.76 -5.19 -19.79
C GLY A 639 15.97 -4.62 -19.05
N TYR A 640 16.30 -5.21 -17.91
CA TYR A 640 17.49 -4.87 -17.13
C TYR A 640 18.69 -5.66 -17.68
N PRO A 641 19.72 -4.99 -18.24
CA PRO A 641 20.86 -5.69 -18.83
C PRO A 641 21.68 -6.42 -17.77
N ASN A 642 21.89 -7.73 -17.94
CA ASN A 642 22.71 -8.55 -17.05
C ASN A 642 24.01 -9.03 -17.73
N PHE A 643 23.97 -9.26 -19.03
CA PHE A 643 25.14 -9.61 -19.84
C PHE A 643 25.05 -8.90 -21.19
N VAL A 644 26.16 -8.33 -21.67
CA VAL A 644 26.20 -7.53 -22.91
C VAL A 644 27.44 -7.87 -23.72
N MET A 645 27.29 -7.94 -25.03
CA MET A 645 28.38 -8.15 -25.98
C MET A 645 28.03 -7.55 -27.33
N GLU A 646 29.00 -7.55 -28.24
CA GLU A 646 28.85 -7.10 -29.62
C GLU A 646 29.05 -8.29 -30.57
N ASP A 647 28.19 -8.42 -31.58
CA ASP A 647 28.34 -9.42 -32.64
C ASP A 647 29.28 -8.95 -33.76
N ASP A 648 29.63 -9.83 -34.70
CA ASP A 648 30.55 -9.49 -35.81
C ASP A 648 29.96 -8.45 -36.79
N LEU A 649 28.67 -8.07 -36.65
CA LEU A 649 28.01 -7.03 -37.42
C LEU A 649 27.95 -5.68 -36.69
N GLY A 650 28.45 -5.60 -35.46
CA GLY A 650 28.40 -4.39 -34.62
C GLY A 650 27.07 -4.20 -33.88
N ASN A 651 26.22 -5.22 -33.80
CA ASN A 651 25.00 -5.16 -33.00
C ASN A 651 25.33 -5.37 -31.52
N ILE A 652 24.78 -4.52 -30.66
CA ILE A 652 24.88 -4.68 -29.20
C ILE A 652 23.79 -5.64 -28.74
N ILE A 653 24.18 -6.79 -28.21
CA ILE A 653 23.28 -7.86 -27.76
C ILE A 653 23.31 -7.94 -26.25
N SER A 654 22.13 -8.05 -25.63
CA SER A 654 22.00 -8.19 -24.19
C SER A 654 21.14 -9.37 -23.78
N VAL A 655 21.60 -10.12 -22.78
CA VAL A 655 20.75 -10.99 -21.97
C VAL A 655 20.17 -10.12 -20.84
N SER A 656 18.85 -9.99 -20.83
CA SER A 656 18.12 -9.10 -19.94
C SER A 656 17.06 -9.84 -19.12
N THR A 657 16.71 -9.26 -17.98
CA THR A 657 15.58 -9.71 -17.14
C THR A 657 14.46 -8.70 -17.18
N SER A 658 13.21 -9.14 -17.06
CA SER A 658 12.06 -8.22 -17.05
C SER A 658 12.04 -7.30 -15.82
N PHE A 659 12.43 -7.85 -14.66
CA PHE A 659 12.51 -7.12 -13.39
C PHE A 659 13.96 -7.00 -12.90
N PRO A 660 14.25 -6.07 -11.98
CA PRO A 660 15.55 -6.00 -11.31
C PRO A 660 15.95 -7.37 -10.73
N SER A 661 17.07 -7.92 -11.17
CA SER A 661 17.59 -9.14 -10.56
C SER A 661 17.99 -8.87 -9.11
N ARG A 662 17.55 -9.74 -8.20
CA ARG A 662 17.90 -9.68 -6.76
C ARG A 662 19.27 -10.33 -6.47
N SER A 663 19.94 -10.90 -7.47
CA SER A 663 21.18 -11.66 -7.24
C SER A 663 22.44 -10.81 -7.37
N SER A 664 23.19 -10.69 -6.27
CA SER A 664 24.45 -9.94 -6.13
C SER A 664 25.69 -10.61 -6.75
N TYR A 665 25.52 -11.69 -7.50
CA TYR A 665 26.62 -12.61 -7.79
C TYR A 665 26.90 -12.72 -9.28
N GLY A 666 27.78 -11.85 -9.79
CA GLY A 666 28.40 -12.01 -11.11
C GLY A 666 27.41 -11.99 -12.29
N PHE A 667 27.76 -12.67 -13.39
CA PHE A 667 26.93 -12.79 -14.59
C PHE A 667 25.80 -13.83 -14.44
N SER A 668 25.80 -14.65 -13.38
CA SER A 668 24.77 -15.65 -13.15
C SER A 668 23.45 -14.98 -12.80
N ILE A 669 22.41 -15.33 -13.57
CA ILE A 669 21.06 -14.87 -13.32
C ILE A 669 20.41 -15.94 -12.44
N TYR A 670 19.97 -15.55 -11.24
CA TYR A 670 19.25 -16.43 -10.32
C TYR A 670 17.84 -15.93 -10.09
N ASP A 671 16.90 -16.88 -10.03
CA ASP A 671 15.52 -16.67 -9.64
C ASP A 671 14.91 -15.42 -10.29
N SER A 672 15.11 -15.31 -11.61
CA SER A 672 14.66 -14.14 -12.36
C SER A 672 13.59 -14.56 -13.35
N PRO A 673 12.36 -14.04 -13.23
CA PRO A 673 11.33 -14.28 -14.23
C PRO A 673 11.67 -13.52 -15.51
N GLY A 674 11.25 -14.08 -16.64
CA GLY A 674 11.30 -13.35 -17.90
C GLY A 674 12.71 -13.02 -18.36
N ILE A 675 13.59 -14.03 -18.42
CA ILE A 675 14.91 -13.89 -19.04
C ILE A 675 14.74 -13.91 -20.56
N PHE A 676 15.32 -12.95 -21.27
CA PHE A 676 15.27 -12.89 -22.72
C PHE A 676 16.55 -12.30 -23.29
N VAL A 677 16.72 -12.45 -24.61
CA VAL A 677 17.81 -11.82 -25.35
C VAL A 677 17.25 -10.69 -26.20
N GLU A 678 17.88 -9.52 -26.15
CA GLU A 678 17.52 -8.38 -26.98
C GLU A 678 18.71 -7.81 -27.75
N ILE A 679 18.41 -7.24 -28.92
CA ILE A 679 19.33 -6.37 -29.67
C ILE A 679 19.01 -4.94 -29.27
N ILE A 680 19.97 -4.26 -28.67
CA ILE A 680 19.86 -2.87 -28.23
C ILE A 680 20.07 -1.98 -29.47
N LYS A 681 19.15 -1.02 -29.68
CA LYS A 681 19.10 -0.15 -30.86
C LYS A 681 19.27 1.31 -30.50
#